data_AF-A0AAN7X0K5-F1
#
_entry.id   AF-A0AAN7X0K5-F1
#
_cell.length_a   1.000
_cell.length_b   1.000
_cell.length_c   1.000
_cell.angle_alpha   90.00
_cell.angle_beta   90.00
_cell.angle_gamma   90.00
#
_symmetry.space_group_name_H-M   'P 1'
#
loop_
_entity.id
_entity.type
_entity.pdbx_description
1 polymer ?
#
loop_
_entity_poly.entity_id
_entity_poly.type
_entity_poly.pdbx_seq_one_letter_code
_entity_poly.pdbx_strand_id
1 'polypeptide(L)'
;MSFFFLFQGSFVASMTATLRQMDDYHYAHLISTFGKIRSDVVDFLMETFIMFKDLIGKNVYPSDWVIMNMMQNKVFLRAINQYAAVLNKKFLDQTNFELQLWNNYFHLAVAFLTQESLQLENFSSDKRAKIFQKYQDMRRQIGFEIRDMWYNLGPHKIKFIPEMVGPILEMTLVPEIELRKATIPIFFDMMQCEFHFTCSFQRFENEIITKLDHEVEGGRGDEQYKVLFQKILLEHCRKHKYLAKTGENFVTLVVRLLERLLDYRTIMHDENKENRMSCTVNVLNFYKEIDREEMYIRYLYKLCDLHKECDNYTEAAYTLLLHAKLLKWSDEQCAAHLTQRDGYQAATQGQLKDQLYQQIINYFDKGKMWEEAIILGKELAEQYENEMFDFEQLSASLRKQAQFYENIVKVIRPKPDYFAVGYYGMGFPSFLRNKMFIYRGKEYERREDFEARLLTQFPNAEKMKTTTPPSEDTKCSSLQYIQCFTVKPILDLPAKFQNKPVSEQIVSFYTVNEVHKFQYSRPVRKGEKDPDNEFANMWIERTTYTTAYKLPGILRWFEVKSVSTEEISPLENAMETMQLTNEKISSMVQRHLNDSNLPINPLSMLLNGIVDPAVMGGFTNYEKAFFNDKYMQEHPEDLEKIEKLKDFIAWQIPHLSEGVRIHGEKVTEALRPFHDRLEACFKQLREKVEKQYGVKSLPAADERRGSRPHSMVRSFTMPSSQRPLSVASVNSISSDNSPSRPGSDGFALEPLLPKKLHTKSQDKLDRDDPERDRKEKKKEKRNSKHQEIFDKEMKTTEILLQPAEAVILSETISPLRPQRPRSQVLSQIGGDRRLSVSPGPTSSINSSSSPGPPPITPRSKLSFSLHTVSSLELNGMGCSDKGETPPPLPVKGSNADYGNLLDNQDLASPSTPPPPPPHQRHIPPPLPSKTPPPPPPKTTRKQASIDSGIVQ
;
A
#
# COMPACT_ATOMS: atom_id res chain seq x y z
N MET A 1 16.92 26.02 30.61
CA MET A 1 17.66 24.85 30.07
C MET A 1 19.13 25.18 29.80
N SER A 2 19.46 26.12 28.91
CA SER A 2 20.85 26.36 28.41
C SER A 2 21.94 26.54 29.48
N PHE A 3 21.60 27.14 30.63
CA PHE A 3 22.53 27.30 31.75
C PHE A 3 23.02 25.98 32.38
N PHE A 4 22.24 24.91 32.34
CA PHE A 4 22.65 23.61 32.91
C PHE A 4 23.70 22.89 32.03
N PHE A 5 23.52 22.93 30.70
CA PHE A 5 24.47 22.36 29.75
C PHE A 5 25.86 23.02 29.82
N LEU A 6 25.92 24.34 30.07
CA LEU A 6 27.17 25.07 30.23
C LEU A 6 28.04 24.54 31.38
N PHE A 7 27.43 24.24 32.54
CA PHE A 7 28.16 23.63 33.66
C PHE A 7 28.59 22.20 33.34
N GLN A 8 27.70 21.36 32.80
CA GLN A 8 28.03 19.96 32.48
C GLN A 8 29.17 19.86 31.46
N GLY A 9 29.17 20.72 30.43
CA GLY A 9 30.27 20.81 29.48
C GLY A 9 31.63 21.15 30.10
N SER A 10 31.66 21.99 31.14
CA SER A 10 32.91 22.33 31.83
C SER A 10 33.51 21.14 32.59
N PHE A 11 32.69 20.36 33.31
CA PHE A 11 33.13 19.17 34.01
C PHE A 11 33.61 18.07 33.04
N VAL A 12 32.90 17.86 31.92
CA VAL A 12 33.27 16.88 30.90
C VAL A 12 34.55 17.28 30.17
N ALA A 13 34.77 18.58 29.93
CA ALA A 13 36.02 19.10 29.40
C ALA A 13 37.19 18.86 30.37
N SER A 14 37.02 19.14 31.66
CA SER A 14 38.02 18.87 32.70
C SER A 14 38.34 17.37 32.81
N MET A 15 37.32 16.50 32.87
CA MET A 15 37.50 15.04 32.90
C MET A 15 38.25 14.55 31.65
N THR A 16 37.89 15.04 30.47
CA THR A 16 38.56 14.71 29.21
C THR A 16 40.01 15.20 29.19
N ALA A 17 40.30 16.37 29.76
CA ALA A 17 41.66 16.87 29.91
C ALA A 17 42.51 16.03 30.86
N THR A 18 41.94 15.50 31.95
CA THR A 18 42.61 14.56 32.87
C THR A 18 42.86 13.21 32.20
N LEU A 19 41.83 12.56 31.65
CA LEU A 19 41.93 11.26 30.97
C LEU A 19 42.90 11.29 29.77
N ARG A 20 43.07 12.45 29.13
CA ARG A 20 44.04 12.69 28.05
C ARG A 20 45.49 12.76 28.54
N GLN A 21 45.72 13.25 29.75
CA GLN A 21 47.05 13.35 30.36
C GLN A 21 47.49 12.04 31.04
N MET A 22 46.53 11.23 31.50
CA MET A 22 46.82 9.91 32.05
C MET A 22 47.53 9.01 31.01
N ASP A 23 48.55 8.30 31.49
CA ASP A 23 49.15 7.18 30.79
C ASP A 23 48.81 5.84 31.45
N ASP A 24 49.36 4.77 30.90
CA ASP A 24 49.07 3.39 31.30
C ASP A 24 49.51 3.09 32.76
N TYR A 25 50.51 3.82 33.30
CA TYR A 25 50.84 3.79 34.72
C TYR A 25 49.76 4.48 35.57
N HIS A 26 49.24 5.62 35.12
CA HIS A 26 48.15 6.33 35.83
C HIS A 26 46.86 5.50 35.87
N TYR A 27 46.49 4.84 34.77
CA TYR A 27 45.34 3.90 34.76
C TYR A 27 45.58 2.71 35.71
N ALA A 28 46.77 2.12 35.70
CA ALA A 28 47.11 1.01 36.61
C ALA A 28 47.11 1.44 38.09
N HIS A 29 47.57 2.65 38.40
CA HIS A 29 47.60 3.20 39.77
C HIS A 29 46.20 3.56 40.30
N LEU A 30 45.33 4.10 39.44
CA LEU A 30 43.93 4.33 39.78
C LEU A 30 43.23 3.01 40.15
N ILE A 31 43.42 1.98 39.32
CA ILE A 31 42.83 0.64 39.47
C ILE A 31 43.47 -0.19 40.61
N SER A 32 44.64 0.21 41.14
CA SER A 32 45.21 -0.34 42.38
C SER A 32 44.78 0.44 43.62
N THR A 33 44.42 1.72 43.50
CA THR A 33 43.89 2.55 44.60
C THR A 33 42.54 2.04 45.09
N PHE A 34 41.60 1.77 44.18
CA PHE A 34 40.36 1.03 44.48
C PHE A 34 40.60 -0.47 44.75
N GLY A 35 41.75 -1.00 44.34
CA GLY A 35 42.04 -2.43 44.23
C GLY A 35 42.21 -3.21 45.54
N LYS A 36 41.76 -2.68 46.70
CA LYS A 36 41.81 -3.37 47.99
C LYS A 36 40.62 -4.31 48.23
N ILE A 37 39.47 -4.02 47.62
CA ILE A 37 38.26 -4.86 47.65
C ILE A 37 37.77 -5.03 46.21
N ARG A 38 37.17 -6.19 45.87
CA ARG A 38 36.68 -6.45 44.52
C ARG A 38 35.49 -5.55 44.16
N SER A 39 34.56 -5.34 45.09
CA SER A 39 33.38 -4.46 44.95
C SER A 39 33.78 -3.07 44.46
N ASP A 40 34.71 -2.43 45.14
CA ASP A 40 35.09 -1.02 44.91
C ASP A 40 35.60 -0.79 43.49
N VAL A 41 36.19 -1.82 42.86
CA VAL A 41 36.62 -1.81 41.46
C VAL A 41 35.45 -2.12 40.50
N VAL A 42 34.51 -2.98 40.88
CA VAL A 42 33.28 -3.23 40.10
C VAL A 42 32.41 -1.97 40.07
N ASP A 43 32.14 -1.37 41.23
CA ASP A 43 31.31 -0.18 41.39
C ASP A 43 31.90 1.00 40.60
N PHE A 44 33.20 1.29 40.79
CA PHE A 44 33.91 2.32 40.03
C PHE A 44 33.82 2.11 38.51
N LEU A 45 33.99 0.88 38.02
CA LEU A 45 33.90 0.59 36.58
C LEU A 45 32.45 0.65 36.08
N MET A 46 31.47 0.20 36.85
CA MET A 46 30.04 0.30 36.51
C MET A 46 29.60 1.77 36.42
N GLU A 47 29.91 2.60 37.42
CA GLU A 47 29.62 4.03 37.40
C GLU A 47 30.33 4.71 36.21
N THR A 48 31.60 4.39 35.97
CA THR A 48 32.36 4.94 34.84
C THR A 48 31.75 4.53 33.49
N PHE A 49 31.31 3.28 33.32
CA PHE A 49 30.71 2.81 32.07
C PHE A 49 29.32 3.41 31.83
N ILE A 50 28.48 3.50 32.86
CA ILE A 50 27.16 4.14 32.77
C ILE A 50 27.33 5.63 32.46
N MET A 51 28.23 6.33 33.15
CA MET A 51 28.56 7.73 32.88
C MET A 51 29.04 7.93 31.44
N PHE A 52 30.01 7.14 30.96
CA PHE A 52 30.49 7.26 29.58
C PHE A 52 29.35 7.00 28.58
N LYS A 53 28.52 5.98 28.80
CA LYS A 53 27.38 5.65 27.93
C LYS A 53 26.37 6.79 27.84
N ASP A 54 26.06 7.45 28.97
CA ASP A 54 25.18 8.63 28.99
C ASP A 54 25.81 9.86 28.29
N LEU A 55 27.10 10.11 28.50
CA LEU A 55 27.84 11.23 27.88
C LEU A 55 28.07 11.04 26.37
N ILE A 56 27.98 9.81 25.87
CA ILE A 56 28.01 9.44 24.44
C ILE A 56 26.61 9.54 23.84
N GLY A 57 25.60 8.95 24.51
CA GLY A 57 24.21 8.94 24.05
C GLY A 57 23.56 10.34 24.05
N LYS A 58 24.08 11.26 24.86
CA LYS A 58 23.67 12.68 24.91
C LYS A 58 24.91 13.56 24.70
N ASN A 59 25.22 13.87 23.44
CA ASN A 59 26.34 14.75 23.06
C ASN A 59 26.37 16.03 23.92
N VAL A 60 27.41 16.18 24.73
CA VAL A 60 27.55 17.28 25.70
C VAL A 60 27.88 18.60 25.01
N TYR A 61 28.66 18.54 23.93
CA TYR A 61 28.93 19.67 23.05
C TYR A 61 28.00 19.65 21.83
N PRO A 62 27.74 20.81 21.19
CA PRO A 62 27.02 20.89 19.93
C PRO A 62 27.58 19.96 18.83
N SER A 63 26.73 19.46 17.94
CA SER A 63 27.11 18.49 16.90
C SER A 63 28.03 19.08 15.81
N ASP A 64 28.01 20.40 15.63
CA ASP A 64 28.94 21.14 14.77
C ASP A 64 30.34 21.30 15.40
N TRP A 65 30.51 21.12 16.72
CA TRP A 65 31.80 21.15 17.43
C TRP A 65 32.62 19.87 17.22
N VAL A 66 32.71 19.42 15.97
CA VAL A 66 33.32 18.16 15.50
C VAL A 66 34.74 17.95 16.05
N ILE A 67 35.53 19.02 16.22
CA ILE A 67 36.90 18.91 16.76
C ILE A 67 36.88 18.51 18.25
N MET A 68 35.93 19.03 19.03
CA MET A 68 35.73 18.66 20.44
C MET A 68 35.17 17.25 20.55
N ASN A 69 34.13 16.92 19.79
CA ASN A 69 33.50 15.59 19.80
C ASN A 69 34.51 14.48 19.39
N MET A 70 35.30 14.71 18.34
CA MET A 70 36.36 13.77 17.93
C MET A 70 37.53 13.70 18.93
N MET A 71 37.85 14.78 19.65
CA MET A 71 38.85 14.76 20.71
C MET A 71 38.36 13.98 21.94
N GLN A 72 37.13 14.25 22.40
CA GLN A 72 36.48 13.51 23.49
C GLN A 72 36.41 12.02 23.14
N ASN A 73 35.91 11.67 21.96
CA ASN A 73 35.79 10.27 21.54
C ASN A 73 37.16 9.57 21.46
N LYS A 74 38.22 10.22 20.98
CA LYS A 74 39.57 9.64 20.97
C LYS A 74 40.13 9.40 22.38
N VAL A 75 39.80 10.25 23.36
CA VAL A 75 40.20 10.09 24.76
C VAL A 75 39.36 8.99 25.44
N PHE A 76 38.05 9.00 25.23
CA PHE A 76 37.13 7.99 25.76
C PHE A 76 37.48 6.59 25.23
N LEU A 77 37.79 6.45 23.94
CA LEU A 77 38.27 5.19 23.35
C LEU A 77 39.52 4.66 24.06
N ARG A 78 40.52 5.51 24.34
CA ARG A 78 41.72 5.08 25.08
C ARG A 78 41.35 4.60 26.49
N ALA A 79 40.49 5.32 27.20
CA ALA A 79 40.06 4.93 28.54
C ALA A 79 39.27 3.60 28.52
N ILE A 80 38.34 3.43 27.57
CA ILE A 80 37.55 2.20 27.38
C ILE A 80 38.47 1.00 27.16
N ASN A 81 39.48 1.09 26.28
CA ASN A 81 40.42 -0.01 26.05
C ASN A 81 41.31 -0.30 27.27
N GLN A 82 41.71 0.71 28.05
CA GLN A 82 42.43 0.49 29.31
C GLN A 82 41.54 -0.25 30.34
N TYR A 83 40.25 0.08 30.42
CA TYR A 83 39.30 -0.64 31.27
C TYR A 83 38.97 -2.05 30.73
N ALA A 84 38.93 -2.26 29.42
CA ALA A 84 38.78 -3.59 28.80
C ALA A 84 39.92 -4.54 29.18
N ALA A 85 41.17 -4.04 29.19
CA ALA A 85 42.32 -4.80 29.69
C ALA A 85 42.20 -5.17 31.19
N VAL A 86 41.57 -4.31 32.01
CA VAL A 86 41.27 -4.61 33.42
C VAL A 86 40.17 -5.67 33.55
N LEU A 87 39.12 -5.63 32.72
CA LEU A 87 38.07 -6.64 32.68
C LEU A 87 38.63 -8.03 32.37
N ASN A 88 39.39 -8.17 31.27
CA ASN A 88 40.08 -9.42 30.93
C ASN A 88 40.98 -9.93 32.07
N LYS A 89 41.70 -9.03 32.76
CA LYS A 89 42.71 -9.41 33.76
C LYS A 89 42.14 -9.70 35.16
N LYS A 90 41.02 -9.09 35.57
CA LYS A 90 40.46 -9.19 36.93
C LYS A 90 39.09 -9.87 37.02
N PHE A 91 38.31 -9.88 35.94
CA PHE A 91 36.86 -10.18 35.97
C PHE A 91 36.42 -11.27 34.98
N LEU A 92 37.39 -12.00 34.41
CA LEU A 92 37.18 -13.15 33.51
C LEU A 92 37.28 -14.50 34.24
N ASP A 93 37.20 -14.50 35.58
CA ASP A 93 37.32 -15.71 36.39
C ASP A 93 36.03 -16.55 36.38
N GLN A 94 36.17 -17.87 36.22
CA GLN A 94 35.03 -18.79 36.08
C GLN A 94 34.12 -18.85 37.31
N THR A 95 34.64 -18.52 38.49
CA THR A 95 33.98 -18.64 39.79
C THR A 95 33.16 -17.41 40.17
N ASN A 96 33.61 -16.18 39.88
CA ASN A 96 32.94 -14.94 40.30
C ASN A 96 32.65 -13.99 39.11
N PHE A 97 32.24 -14.54 37.96
CA PHE A 97 32.03 -13.77 36.73
C PHE A 97 30.96 -12.66 36.86
N GLU A 98 31.40 -11.41 36.81
CA GLU A 98 30.58 -10.19 37.01
C GLU A 98 29.71 -9.84 35.78
N LEU A 99 28.65 -10.62 35.53
CA LEU A 99 27.82 -10.50 34.32
C LEU A 99 27.35 -9.06 34.02
N GLN A 100 26.90 -8.31 35.03
CA GLN A 100 26.39 -6.95 34.86
C GLN A 100 27.49 -5.93 34.48
N LEU A 101 28.72 -6.12 34.96
CA LEU A 101 29.85 -5.26 34.61
C LEU A 101 30.24 -5.46 33.14
N TRP A 102 30.32 -6.71 32.68
CA TRP A 102 30.58 -7.04 31.27
C TRP A 102 29.42 -6.62 30.34
N ASN A 103 28.17 -6.79 30.76
CA ASN A 103 26.99 -6.35 30.00
C ASN A 103 27.01 -4.82 29.79
N ASN A 104 27.29 -4.05 30.84
CA ASN A 104 27.48 -2.60 30.74
C ASN A 104 28.67 -2.21 29.83
N TYR A 105 29.79 -2.93 29.88
CA TYR A 105 30.92 -2.72 28.96
C TYR A 105 30.51 -2.89 27.49
N PHE A 106 29.84 -3.99 27.14
CA PHE A 106 29.43 -4.22 25.75
C PHE A 106 28.41 -3.16 25.27
N HIS A 107 27.42 -2.78 26.08
CA HIS A 107 26.51 -1.70 25.73
C HIS A 107 27.20 -0.34 25.60
N LEU A 108 28.21 -0.03 26.42
CA LEU A 108 29.04 1.16 26.26
C LEU A 108 29.82 1.13 24.94
N ALA A 109 30.50 0.02 24.64
CA ALA A 109 31.35 -0.10 23.47
C ALA A 109 30.51 -0.07 22.16
N VAL A 110 29.33 -0.68 22.15
CA VAL A 110 28.35 -0.58 21.06
C VAL A 110 27.86 0.86 20.92
N ALA A 111 27.40 1.52 22.00
CA ALA A 111 26.92 2.90 21.94
C ALA A 111 28.02 3.87 21.47
N PHE A 112 29.27 3.66 21.89
CA PHE A 112 30.43 4.42 21.41
C PHE A 112 30.65 4.23 19.90
N LEU A 113 30.42 3.04 19.36
CA LEU A 113 30.54 2.73 17.94
C LEU A 113 29.38 3.31 17.12
N THR A 114 28.14 3.19 17.60
CA THR A 114 26.89 3.51 16.86
C THR A 114 26.44 4.97 16.97
N GLN A 115 27.03 5.78 17.85
CA GLN A 115 26.73 7.21 18.01
C GLN A 115 26.78 8.00 16.68
N GLU A 116 25.90 8.98 16.50
CA GLU A 116 25.82 9.80 15.28
C GLU A 116 27.15 10.45 14.90
N SER A 117 27.92 10.93 15.89
CA SER A 117 29.15 11.70 15.66
C SER A 117 30.24 10.89 14.95
N LEU A 118 30.20 9.56 15.02
CA LEU A 118 31.15 8.66 14.36
C LEU A 118 30.61 8.06 13.05
N GLN A 119 29.35 8.31 12.66
CA GLN A 119 28.81 7.81 11.39
C GLN A 119 29.31 8.67 10.22
N LEU A 120 30.58 8.45 9.84
CA LEU A 120 31.37 9.30 8.95
C LEU A 120 30.77 9.47 7.54
N GLU A 121 29.96 8.52 7.10
CA GLU A 121 29.12 8.53 5.91
C GLU A 121 28.09 9.66 5.87
N ASN A 122 27.64 10.17 7.03
CA ASN A 122 26.73 11.32 7.12
C ASN A 122 27.44 12.67 6.95
N PHE A 123 28.77 12.67 6.77
CA PHE A 123 29.56 13.87 6.49
C PHE A 123 29.96 13.95 5.01
N SER A 124 30.12 15.18 4.51
CA SER A 124 30.69 15.43 3.18
C SER A 124 32.07 14.79 3.03
N SER A 125 32.42 14.42 1.79
CA SER A 125 33.71 13.83 1.39
C SER A 125 34.91 14.46 2.10
N ASP A 126 34.98 15.79 2.07
CA ASP A 126 36.12 16.57 2.50
C ASP A 126 36.22 16.61 4.03
N LYS A 127 35.07 16.63 4.71
CA LYS A 127 34.96 16.56 6.17
C LYS A 127 35.36 15.15 6.64
N ARG A 128 34.84 14.10 5.99
CA ARG A 128 35.21 12.70 6.23
C ARG A 128 36.71 12.46 6.04
N ALA A 129 37.30 12.95 4.94
CA ALA A 129 38.73 12.83 4.66
C ALA A 129 39.59 13.51 5.75
N LYS A 130 39.26 14.73 6.15
CA LYS A 130 39.98 15.48 7.21
C LYS A 130 39.87 14.80 8.59
N ILE A 131 38.71 14.23 8.92
CA ILE A 131 38.53 13.44 10.15
C ILE A 131 39.42 12.19 10.09
N PHE A 132 39.31 11.40 9.01
CA PHE A 132 40.06 10.15 8.83
C PHE A 132 41.58 10.36 8.88
N GLN A 133 42.10 11.41 8.23
CA GLN A 133 43.53 11.74 8.26
C GLN A 133 44.08 11.97 9.68
N LYS A 134 43.29 12.56 10.59
CA LYS A 134 43.73 12.98 11.93
C LYS A 134 43.34 12.00 13.06
N TYR A 135 42.23 11.29 12.90
CA TYR A 135 41.65 10.42 13.94
C TYR A 135 41.56 8.94 13.53
N GLN A 136 41.72 8.61 12.24
CA GLN A 136 41.36 7.31 11.65
C GLN A 136 39.86 6.97 11.86
N ASP A 137 39.41 5.78 11.46
CA ASP A 137 38.05 5.33 11.81
C ASP A 137 38.06 4.62 13.17
N MET A 138 37.63 5.35 14.20
CA MET A 138 37.55 4.87 15.59
C MET A 138 36.57 3.70 15.75
N ARG A 139 35.58 3.53 14.85
CA ARG A 139 34.62 2.41 14.89
C ARG A 139 35.29 1.07 14.62
N ARG A 140 36.32 1.04 13.76
CA ARG A 140 37.15 -0.17 13.55
C ARG A 140 37.91 -0.56 14.82
N GLN A 141 38.50 0.41 15.50
CA GLN A 141 39.33 0.17 16.69
C GLN A 141 38.50 -0.43 17.84
N ILE A 142 37.37 0.19 18.19
CA ILE A 142 36.46 -0.35 19.21
C ILE A 142 35.78 -1.65 18.74
N GLY A 143 35.46 -1.79 17.44
CA GLY A 143 34.83 -2.99 16.91
C GLY A 143 35.72 -4.24 16.97
N PHE A 144 37.03 -4.07 16.79
CA PHE A 144 38.01 -5.15 17.01
C PHE A 144 38.16 -5.47 18.50
N GLU A 145 38.16 -4.47 19.39
CA GLU A 145 38.17 -4.68 20.84
C GLU A 145 36.91 -5.44 21.32
N ILE A 146 35.71 -5.07 20.82
CA ILE A 146 34.45 -5.80 21.11
C ILE A 146 34.55 -7.26 20.66
N ARG A 147 35.06 -7.50 19.44
CA ARG A 147 35.27 -8.85 18.89
C ARG A 147 36.19 -9.68 19.80
N ASP A 148 37.33 -9.13 20.18
CA ASP A 148 38.34 -9.86 20.95
C ASP A 148 37.89 -10.09 22.40
N MET A 149 37.25 -9.09 23.01
CA MET A 149 36.53 -9.22 24.29
C MET A 149 35.45 -10.30 24.25
N TRP A 150 34.68 -10.40 23.15
CA TRP A 150 33.66 -11.45 22.98
C TRP A 150 34.29 -12.85 22.89
N TYR A 151 35.36 -13.03 22.11
CA TYR A 151 36.02 -14.34 22.01
C TYR A 151 36.67 -14.76 23.34
N ASN A 152 37.19 -13.82 24.13
CA ASN A 152 37.75 -14.08 25.47
C ASN A 152 36.74 -14.62 26.48
N LEU A 153 35.43 -14.35 26.34
CA LEU A 153 34.39 -14.80 27.28
C LEU A 153 34.31 -16.32 27.49
N GLY A 154 34.84 -17.12 26.55
CA GLY A 154 34.85 -18.59 26.64
C GLY A 154 33.46 -19.18 26.96
N PRO A 155 33.30 -19.92 28.07
CA PRO A 155 32.02 -20.54 28.44
C PRO A 155 30.95 -19.52 28.91
N HIS A 156 31.31 -18.25 29.18
CA HIS A 156 30.36 -17.26 29.67
C HIS A 156 29.51 -16.61 28.57
N LYS A 157 29.85 -16.80 27.30
CA LYS A 157 29.09 -16.29 26.13
C LYS A 157 27.58 -16.59 26.21
N ILE A 158 27.21 -17.79 26.65
CA ILE A 158 25.81 -18.20 26.77
C ILE A 158 24.99 -17.34 27.76
N LYS A 159 25.64 -16.66 28.72
CA LYS A 159 24.99 -15.71 29.64
C LYS A 159 24.55 -14.40 28.96
N PHE A 160 25.01 -14.15 27.72
CA PHE A 160 24.71 -12.96 26.93
C PHE A 160 23.76 -13.24 25.75
N ILE A 161 23.36 -14.49 25.53
CA ILE A 161 22.46 -14.90 24.45
C ILE A 161 21.07 -15.15 25.06
N PRO A 162 20.00 -14.47 24.60
CA PRO A 162 19.91 -13.67 23.38
C PRO A 162 20.27 -12.16 23.51
N GLU A 163 20.29 -11.59 24.72
CA GLU A 163 20.29 -10.12 24.95
C GLU A 163 21.31 -9.31 24.11
N MET A 164 22.51 -9.84 23.87
CA MET A 164 23.61 -9.17 23.18
C MET A 164 23.50 -9.22 21.64
N VAL A 165 22.55 -10.00 21.09
CA VAL A 165 22.34 -10.10 19.63
C VAL A 165 21.92 -8.76 19.03
N GLY A 166 21.01 -8.02 19.69
CA GLY A 166 20.58 -6.69 19.25
C GLY A 166 21.73 -5.67 19.19
N PRO A 167 22.47 -5.43 20.29
CA PRO A 167 23.62 -4.53 20.29
C PRO A 167 24.72 -4.90 19.27
N ILE A 168 25.02 -6.19 19.10
CA ILE A 168 25.97 -6.65 18.07
C ILE A 168 25.41 -6.38 16.66
N LEU A 169 24.11 -6.50 16.45
CA LEU A 169 23.45 -6.16 15.17
C LEU A 169 23.48 -4.66 14.86
N GLU A 170 23.27 -3.78 15.84
CA GLU A 170 23.41 -2.33 15.62
C GLU A 170 24.80 -1.97 15.07
N MET A 171 25.86 -2.56 15.62
CA MET A 171 27.24 -2.30 15.19
C MET A 171 27.64 -3.03 13.90
N THR A 172 27.05 -4.18 13.56
CA THR A 172 27.32 -4.84 12.27
C THR A 172 26.61 -4.13 11.11
N LEU A 173 25.45 -3.50 11.35
CA LEU A 173 24.70 -2.76 10.34
C LEU A 173 25.37 -1.45 9.90
N VAL A 174 26.30 -0.89 10.68
CA VAL A 174 27.10 0.30 10.32
C VAL A 174 27.83 0.10 8.97
N PRO A 175 27.81 1.07 8.03
CA PRO A 175 28.37 0.92 6.68
C PRO A 175 29.89 1.11 6.64
N GLU A 176 30.60 0.26 7.37
CA GLU A 176 32.06 0.15 7.36
C GLU A 176 32.46 -1.32 7.07
N ILE A 177 33.26 -1.54 6.03
CA ILE A 177 33.46 -2.86 5.41
C ILE A 177 34.35 -3.78 6.25
N GLU A 178 35.44 -3.25 6.82
CA GLU A 178 36.38 -4.08 7.60
C GLU A 178 35.84 -4.37 9.00
N LEU A 179 35.07 -3.43 9.57
CA LEU A 179 34.22 -3.67 10.73
C LEU A 179 33.25 -4.82 10.46
N ARG A 180 32.39 -4.71 9.43
CA ARG A 180 31.41 -5.75 9.03
C ARG A 180 32.05 -7.13 8.91
N LYS A 181 33.18 -7.24 8.20
CA LYS A 181 33.94 -8.49 8.04
C LYS A 181 34.42 -9.09 9.37
N ALA A 182 34.83 -8.24 10.31
CA ALA A 182 35.37 -8.66 11.60
C ALA A 182 34.29 -9.00 12.64
N THR A 183 33.08 -8.44 12.52
CA THR A 183 32.03 -8.55 13.54
C THR A 183 30.90 -9.50 13.17
N ILE A 184 30.57 -9.67 11.88
CA ILE A 184 29.58 -10.67 11.42
C ILE A 184 29.91 -12.11 11.90
N PRO A 185 31.18 -12.57 11.97
CA PRO A 185 31.53 -13.88 12.55
C PRO A 185 31.10 -14.10 14.01
N ILE A 186 30.83 -13.04 14.78
CA ILE A 186 30.31 -13.15 16.16
C ILE A 186 28.95 -13.85 16.16
N PHE A 187 28.11 -13.63 15.14
CA PHE A 187 26.82 -14.33 15.01
C PHE A 187 26.98 -15.85 14.84
N PHE A 188 27.98 -16.29 14.06
CA PHE A 188 28.27 -17.73 13.94
C PHE A 188 28.73 -18.32 15.27
N ASP A 189 29.57 -17.59 16.02
CA ASP A 189 30.04 -18.01 17.34
C ASP A 189 28.91 -18.04 18.39
N MET A 190 27.94 -17.10 18.32
CA MET A 190 26.69 -17.15 19.10
C MET A 190 25.86 -18.41 18.78
N MET A 191 25.62 -18.70 17.50
CA MET A 191 24.92 -19.92 17.06
C MET A 191 25.65 -21.19 17.55
N GLN A 192 26.98 -21.23 17.44
CA GLN A 192 27.79 -22.35 17.88
C GLN A 192 27.75 -22.53 19.40
N CYS A 193 27.74 -21.43 20.16
CA CYS A 193 27.63 -21.43 21.61
C CYS A 193 26.26 -21.97 22.09
N GLU A 194 25.15 -21.41 21.60
CA GLU A 194 23.81 -21.89 21.99
C GLU A 194 23.60 -23.36 21.60
N PHE A 195 24.09 -23.77 20.42
CA PHE A 195 24.00 -25.15 19.95
C PHE A 195 24.80 -26.13 20.82
N HIS A 196 25.95 -25.71 21.35
CA HIS A 196 26.74 -26.53 22.27
C HIS A 196 26.02 -26.77 23.62
N PHE A 197 25.27 -25.79 24.11
CA PHE A 197 24.55 -25.89 25.39
C PHE A 197 23.13 -26.47 25.30
N THR A 198 22.46 -26.35 24.14
CA THR A 198 21.03 -26.69 24.01
C THR A 198 20.68 -27.61 22.84
N CYS A 199 21.66 -28.00 22.01
CA CYS A 199 21.45 -28.66 20.72
C CYS A 199 20.57 -27.87 19.71
N SER A 200 20.37 -26.57 19.96
CA SER A 200 19.56 -25.64 19.16
C SER A 200 20.21 -24.25 19.13
N PHE A 201 19.76 -23.36 18.25
CA PHE A 201 20.11 -21.92 18.32
C PHE A 201 18.86 -21.03 18.20
N GLN A 202 17.70 -21.55 18.63
CA GLN A 202 16.42 -20.87 18.47
C GLN A 202 16.32 -19.55 19.23
N ARG A 203 16.97 -19.35 20.38
CA ARG A 203 16.91 -18.05 21.09
C ARG A 203 17.64 -16.98 20.28
N PHE A 204 18.83 -17.30 19.78
CA PHE A 204 19.58 -16.49 18.84
C PHE A 204 18.78 -16.19 17.56
N GLU A 205 18.17 -17.21 16.93
CA GLU A 205 17.38 -17.03 15.70
C GLU A 205 16.16 -16.12 15.92
N ASN A 206 15.41 -16.33 17.01
CA ASN A 206 14.24 -15.51 17.34
C ASN A 206 14.63 -14.05 17.54
N GLU A 207 15.71 -13.80 18.29
CA GLU A 207 16.17 -12.46 18.61
C GLU A 207 16.71 -11.72 17.38
N ILE A 208 17.55 -12.37 16.55
CA ILE A 208 18.11 -11.71 15.36
C ILE A 208 17.03 -11.38 14.33
N ILE A 209 16.00 -12.23 14.16
CA ILE A 209 14.85 -11.92 13.29
C ILE A 209 14.08 -10.70 13.82
N THR A 210 13.84 -10.63 15.13
CA THR A 210 13.06 -9.58 15.78
C THR A 210 13.79 -8.23 15.78
N LYS A 211 15.10 -8.24 16.09
CA LYS A 211 15.94 -7.03 16.08
C LYS A 211 16.20 -6.55 14.65
N LEU A 212 16.36 -7.44 13.68
CA LEU A 212 16.61 -7.04 12.30
C LEU A 212 15.42 -6.32 11.66
N ASP A 213 14.19 -6.71 11.97
CA ASP A 213 13.00 -5.93 11.60
C ASP A 213 13.09 -4.50 12.16
N HIS A 214 13.35 -4.37 13.46
CA HIS A 214 13.41 -3.07 14.13
C HIS A 214 14.53 -2.18 13.57
N GLU A 215 15.74 -2.70 13.38
CA GLU A 215 16.87 -1.89 12.91
C GLU A 215 16.76 -1.50 11.43
N VAL A 216 16.16 -2.35 10.57
CA VAL A 216 15.94 -2.00 9.15
C VAL A 216 14.72 -1.10 8.99
N GLU A 217 13.65 -1.28 9.78
CA GLU A 217 12.55 -0.32 9.90
C GLU A 217 13.04 1.04 10.43
N GLY A 218 13.97 1.02 11.39
CA GLY A 218 14.70 2.19 11.92
C GLY A 218 15.71 2.81 10.94
N GLY A 219 15.76 2.34 9.69
CA GLY A 219 16.53 2.96 8.62
C GLY A 219 17.92 2.39 8.39
N ARG A 220 18.42 1.44 9.20
CA ARG A 220 19.76 0.85 9.03
C ARG A 220 19.79 -0.26 7.96
N GLY A 221 20.99 -0.76 7.67
CA GLY A 221 21.22 -1.85 6.72
C GLY A 221 21.21 -1.44 5.24
N ASP A 222 21.84 -2.28 4.41
CA ASP A 222 21.97 -2.09 2.96
C ASP A 222 22.26 -3.41 2.23
N GLU A 223 22.26 -3.37 0.91
CA GLU A 223 22.51 -4.55 0.05
C GLU A 223 23.92 -5.14 0.24
N GLN A 224 24.93 -4.30 0.56
CA GLN A 224 26.28 -4.79 0.84
C GLN A 224 26.32 -5.55 2.18
N TYR A 225 25.57 -5.12 3.19
CA TYR A 225 25.40 -5.85 4.44
C TYR A 225 24.82 -7.24 4.18
N LYS A 226 23.73 -7.33 3.39
CA LYS A 226 23.12 -8.61 3.00
C LYS A 226 24.12 -9.56 2.34
N VAL A 227 24.87 -9.06 1.34
CA VAL A 227 25.87 -9.86 0.62
C VAL A 227 27.04 -10.30 1.52
N LEU A 228 27.51 -9.44 2.42
CA LEU A 228 28.56 -9.78 3.38
C LEU A 228 28.08 -10.80 4.42
N PHE A 229 26.89 -10.59 5.00
CA PHE A 229 26.25 -11.49 5.94
C PHE A 229 26.07 -12.89 5.35
N GLN A 230 25.52 -12.96 4.13
CA GLN A 230 25.37 -14.22 3.39
C GLN A 230 26.71 -14.91 3.17
N LYS A 231 27.70 -14.20 2.60
CA LYS A 231 28.99 -14.79 2.26
C LYS A 231 29.72 -15.34 3.48
N ILE A 232 29.83 -14.53 4.54
CA ILE A 232 30.62 -14.85 5.73
C ILE A 232 29.99 -16.02 6.47
N LEU A 233 28.69 -15.95 6.77
CA LEU A 233 28.05 -17.00 7.57
C LEU A 233 27.90 -18.32 6.80
N LEU A 234 27.63 -18.31 5.49
CA LEU A 234 27.69 -19.56 4.69
C LEU A 234 29.09 -20.19 4.72
N GLU A 235 30.15 -19.38 4.65
CA GLU A 235 31.53 -19.89 4.71
C GLU A 235 31.86 -20.54 6.06
N HIS A 236 31.38 -19.98 7.18
CA HIS A 236 31.55 -20.59 8.51
C HIS A 236 30.65 -21.83 8.70
N CYS A 237 29.36 -21.76 8.37
CA CYS A 237 28.42 -22.87 8.49
C CYS A 237 28.88 -24.10 7.71
N ARG A 238 29.30 -23.94 6.43
CA ARG A 238 29.78 -25.04 5.57
C ARG A 238 31.01 -25.77 6.13
N LYS A 239 31.86 -25.07 6.89
CA LYS A 239 33.02 -25.67 7.55
C LYS A 239 32.67 -26.39 8.86
N HIS A 240 31.46 -26.22 9.40
CA HIS A 240 31.07 -26.76 10.70
C HIS A 240 30.22 -28.04 10.61
N LYS A 241 30.84 -29.17 10.99
CA LYS A 241 30.30 -30.55 10.92
C LYS A 241 28.82 -30.72 11.33
N TYR A 242 28.37 -30.00 12.36
CA TYR A 242 27.02 -30.13 12.91
C TYR A 242 26.06 -28.97 12.58
N LEU A 243 26.57 -27.83 12.08
CA LEU A 243 25.76 -26.64 11.78
C LEU A 243 25.68 -26.31 10.29
N ALA A 244 26.29 -27.09 9.39
CA ALA A 244 26.21 -26.84 7.96
C ALA A 244 24.76 -26.70 7.47
N LYS A 245 23.93 -27.75 7.58
CA LYS A 245 22.57 -27.73 7.03
C LYS A 245 21.61 -26.79 7.75
N THR A 246 21.65 -26.73 9.08
CA THR A 246 20.79 -25.83 9.88
C THR A 246 21.21 -24.36 9.73
N GLY A 247 22.51 -24.10 9.71
CA GLY A 247 23.07 -22.78 9.47
C GLY A 247 22.88 -22.26 8.04
N GLU A 248 22.99 -23.11 7.01
CA GLU A 248 22.65 -22.72 5.63
C GLU A 248 21.17 -22.34 5.48
N ASN A 249 20.26 -23.11 6.11
CA ASN A 249 18.84 -22.76 6.15
C ASN A 249 18.61 -21.41 6.85
N PHE A 250 19.23 -21.19 8.02
CA PHE A 250 19.15 -19.94 8.78
C PHE A 250 19.70 -18.73 8.00
N VAL A 251 20.86 -18.85 7.34
CA VAL A 251 21.41 -17.74 6.55
C VAL A 251 20.52 -17.45 5.34
N THR A 252 19.95 -18.48 4.71
CA THR A 252 18.97 -18.31 3.62
C THR A 252 17.69 -17.60 4.12
N LEU A 253 17.21 -17.95 5.31
CA LEU A 253 16.07 -17.32 5.98
C LEU A 253 16.32 -15.82 6.22
N VAL A 254 17.44 -15.47 6.86
CA VAL A 254 17.77 -14.06 7.17
C VAL A 254 18.09 -13.24 5.92
N VAL A 255 18.67 -13.83 4.88
CA VAL A 255 18.88 -13.16 3.59
C VAL A 255 17.55 -12.84 2.90
N ARG A 256 16.59 -13.78 2.88
CA ARG A 256 15.23 -13.51 2.36
C ARG A 256 14.51 -12.44 3.19
N LEU A 257 14.69 -12.44 4.51
CA LEU A 257 14.15 -11.42 5.41
C LEU A 257 14.74 -10.04 5.09
N LEU A 258 16.06 -9.93 4.95
CA LEU A 258 16.75 -8.69 4.54
C LEU A 258 16.19 -8.14 3.23
N GLU A 259 15.92 -8.98 2.23
CA GLU A 259 15.34 -8.53 0.96
C GLU A 259 13.93 -7.93 1.15
N ARG A 260 13.08 -8.56 1.97
CA ARG A 260 11.73 -8.05 2.24
C ARG A 260 11.73 -6.79 3.10
N LEU A 261 12.63 -6.68 4.08
CA LEU A 261 12.77 -5.47 4.89
C LEU A 261 13.40 -4.32 4.12
N LEU A 262 14.37 -4.58 3.23
CA LEU A 262 14.95 -3.56 2.36
C LEU A 262 13.94 -3.08 1.30
N ASP A 263 13.19 -4.00 0.65
CA ASP A 263 12.05 -3.67 -0.22
C ASP A 263 11.05 -2.76 0.56
N TYR A 264 10.65 -3.18 1.77
CA TYR A 264 9.72 -2.43 2.64
C TYR A 264 10.23 -1.03 3.00
N ARG A 265 11.49 -0.91 3.43
CA ARG A 265 12.10 0.37 3.83
C ARG A 265 12.08 1.41 2.71
N THR A 266 12.19 1.01 1.44
CA THR A 266 12.10 1.97 0.32
C THR A 266 10.72 2.61 0.14
N ILE A 267 9.67 2.02 0.73
CA ILE A 267 8.25 2.34 0.47
C ILE A 267 7.47 2.67 1.75
N MET A 268 7.96 2.31 2.95
CA MET A 268 7.27 2.58 4.22
C MET A 268 6.99 4.08 4.48
N HIS A 269 7.78 4.96 3.87
CA HIS A 269 7.65 6.43 3.90
C HIS A 269 7.06 7.03 2.61
N ASP A 270 6.51 6.21 1.71
CA ASP A 270 5.80 6.68 0.51
C ASP A 270 4.46 7.33 0.89
N GLU A 271 4.13 8.47 0.29
CA GLU A 271 2.81 9.10 0.40
C GLU A 271 1.70 8.16 -0.12
N ASN A 272 2.03 7.28 -1.06
CA ASN A 272 1.11 6.27 -1.57
C ASN A 272 0.85 5.15 -0.55
N LYS A 273 -0.25 5.29 0.19
CA LYS A 273 -0.76 4.27 1.13
C LYS A 273 -1.02 2.90 0.47
N GLU A 274 -1.32 2.84 -0.84
CA GLU A 274 -1.56 1.57 -1.55
C GLU A 274 -0.24 0.80 -1.80
N ASN A 275 0.88 1.51 -2.04
CA ASN A 275 2.22 0.92 -2.04
C ASN A 275 2.61 0.43 -0.63
N ARG A 276 2.39 1.25 0.41
CA ARG A 276 2.62 0.87 1.81
C ARG A 276 1.84 -0.38 2.23
N MET A 277 0.56 -0.50 1.88
CA MET A 277 -0.25 -1.71 2.10
C MET A 277 0.35 -2.94 1.39
N SER A 278 0.71 -2.80 0.12
CA SER A 278 1.28 -3.90 -0.68
C SER A 278 2.59 -4.43 -0.10
N CYS A 279 3.50 -3.53 0.31
CA CYS A 279 4.76 -3.92 0.96
C CYS A 279 4.53 -4.50 2.37
N THR A 280 3.58 -3.97 3.14
CA THR A 280 3.19 -4.53 4.44
C THR A 280 2.70 -5.98 4.30
N VAL A 281 1.88 -6.27 3.28
CA VAL A 281 1.41 -7.63 2.97
C VAL A 281 2.53 -8.56 2.49
N ASN A 282 3.53 -8.05 1.76
CA ASN A 282 4.69 -8.86 1.36
C ASN A 282 5.54 -9.30 2.57
N VAL A 283 5.76 -8.42 3.54
CA VAL A 283 6.48 -8.75 4.79
C VAL A 283 5.65 -9.66 5.70
N LEU A 284 4.35 -9.39 5.80
CA LEU A 284 3.39 -10.22 6.55
C LEU A 284 3.30 -11.65 5.99
N ASN A 285 3.23 -11.81 4.67
CA ASN A 285 3.26 -13.13 4.03
C ASN A 285 4.58 -13.84 4.32
N PHE A 286 5.72 -13.13 4.31
CA PHE A 286 7.00 -13.72 4.69
C PHE A 286 6.98 -14.21 6.14
N TYR A 287 6.54 -13.42 7.12
CA TYR A 287 6.46 -13.87 8.52
C TYR A 287 5.50 -15.06 8.71
N LYS A 288 4.49 -15.20 7.85
CA LYS A 288 3.62 -16.38 7.80
C LYS A 288 4.27 -17.59 7.16
N GLU A 289 5.09 -17.43 6.12
CA GLU A 289 5.88 -18.53 5.52
C GLU A 289 6.91 -19.14 6.49
N ILE A 290 7.24 -18.43 7.58
CA ILE A 290 8.30 -18.80 8.53
C ILE A 290 7.78 -18.97 9.97
N ASP A 291 6.46 -19.11 10.14
CA ASP A 291 5.73 -19.33 11.41
C ASP A 291 6.18 -18.40 12.57
N ARG A 292 6.32 -17.09 12.27
CA ARG A 292 6.66 -16.06 13.27
C ARG A 292 5.44 -15.23 13.67
N GLU A 293 4.57 -15.85 14.47
CA GLU A 293 3.25 -15.32 14.86
C GLU A 293 3.29 -13.89 15.46
N GLU A 294 4.21 -13.61 16.38
CA GLU A 294 4.38 -12.27 16.99
C GLU A 294 4.59 -11.17 15.93
N MET A 295 5.54 -11.39 15.02
CA MET A 295 5.87 -10.43 13.95
C MET A 295 4.72 -10.35 12.93
N TYR A 296 4.10 -11.47 12.60
CA TYR A 296 2.91 -11.53 11.75
C TYR A 296 1.74 -10.72 12.34
N ILE A 297 1.47 -10.82 13.65
CA ILE A 297 0.42 -10.06 14.35
C ILE A 297 0.78 -8.57 14.40
N ARG A 298 2.04 -8.21 14.68
CA ARG A 298 2.51 -6.82 14.63
C ARG A 298 2.31 -6.19 13.25
N TYR A 299 2.58 -6.94 12.17
CA TYR A 299 2.31 -6.48 10.80
C TYR A 299 0.82 -6.50 10.41
N LEU A 300 -0.01 -7.40 10.96
CA LEU A 300 -1.47 -7.34 10.83
C LEU A 300 -2.03 -6.04 11.40
N TYR A 301 -1.55 -5.58 12.56
CA TYR A 301 -1.99 -4.30 13.12
C TYR A 301 -1.48 -3.09 12.31
N LYS A 302 -0.23 -3.09 11.83
CA LYS A 302 0.27 -2.08 10.87
C LYS A 302 -0.66 -1.97 9.65
N LEU A 303 -1.08 -3.11 9.10
CA LEU A 303 -2.00 -3.16 7.95
C LEU A 303 -3.42 -2.69 8.31
N CYS A 304 -3.96 -3.09 9.46
CA CYS A 304 -5.29 -2.68 9.93
C CYS A 304 -5.38 -1.17 10.13
N ASP A 305 -4.37 -0.54 10.73
CA ASP A 305 -4.31 0.91 10.91
C ASP A 305 -4.18 1.64 9.56
N LEU A 306 -3.39 1.12 8.60
CA LEU A 306 -3.37 1.61 7.21
C LEU A 306 -4.75 1.52 6.52
N HIS A 307 -5.54 0.47 6.76
CA HIS A 307 -6.89 0.35 6.20
C HIS A 307 -7.86 1.37 6.80
N LYS A 308 -7.80 1.59 8.11
CA LYS A 308 -8.58 2.62 8.81
C LYS A 308 -8.23 4.03 8.31
N GLU A 309 -6.94 4.29 8.07
CA GLU A 309 -6.41 5.51 7.43
C GLU A 309 -6.93 5.80 6.00
N CYS A 310 -7.72 4.87 5.42
CA CYS A 310 -8.27 4.92 4.07
C CYS A 310 -9.79 4.61 4.01
N ASP A 311 -10.46 4.50 5.17
CA ASP A 311 -11.85 4.04 5.33
C ASP A 311 -12.15 2.65 4.71
N ASN A 312 -11.12 1.81 4.57
CA ASN A 312 -11.22 0.44 4.04
C ASN A 312 -11.67 -0.55 5.13
N TYR A 313 -12.83 -0.32 5.75
CA TYR A 313 -13.30 -1.09 6.91
C TYR A 313 -13.50 -2.58 6.62
N THR A 314 -13.96 -2.95 5.42
CA THR A 314 -14.07 -4.36 5.01
C THR A 314 -12.71 -5.06 5.05
N GLU A 315 -11.69 -4.44 4.49
CA GLU A 315 -10.36 -5.01 4.43
C GLU A 315 -9.70 -5.03 5.83
N ALA A 316 -9.91 -3.99 6.66
CA ALA A 316 -9.51 -3.98 8.07
C ALA A 316 -10.14 -5.12 8.89
N ALA A 317 -11.42 -5.44 8.63
CA ALA A 317 -12.14 -6.54 9.26
C ALA A 317 -11.52 -7.90 8.89
N TYR A 318 -11.26 -8.14 7.60
CA TYR A 318 -10.55 -9.34 7.14
C TYR A 318 -9.12 -9.44 7.68
N THR A 319 -8.42 -8.31 7.84
CA THR A 319 -7.09 -8.26 8.48
C THR A 319 -7.16 -8.73 9.93
N LEU A 320 -8.04 -8.16 10.77
CA LEU A 320 -8.16 -8.60 12.17
C LEU A 320 -8.69 -10.04 12.30
N LEU A 321 -9.52 -10.49 11.36
CA LEU A 321 -9.97 -11.88 11.30
C LEU A 321 -8.81 -12.87 11.06
N LEU A 322 -7.67 -12.44 10.52
CA LEU A 322 -6.46 -13.28 10.48
C LEU A 322 -5.79 -13.44 11.86
N HIS A 323 -5.84 -12.43 12.73
CA HIS A 323 -5.36 -12.57 14.11
C HIS A 323 -6.32 -13.44 14.92
N ALA A 324 -7.64 -13.17 14.84
CA ALA A 324 -8.64 -13.91 15.59
C ALA A 324 -8.82 -15.38 15.14
N LYS A 325 -8.19 -15.79 14.02
CA LYS A 325 -8.06 -17.18 13.56
C LYS A 325 -6.87 -17.94 14.16
N LEU A 326 -5.91 -17.26 14.79
CA LEU A 326 -4.85 -17.89 15.58
C LEU A 326 -5.34 -18.25 17.00
N LEU A 327 -6.37 -17.55 17.48
CA LEU A 327 -6.91 -17.71 18.82
C LEU A 327 -7.94 -18.85 18.90
N LYS A 328 -7.89 -19.60 20.01
CA LYS A 328 -8.90 -20.59 20.37
C LYS A 328 -9.98 -19.97 21.27
N TRP A 329 -11.15 -20.60 21.29
CA TRP A 329 -12.09 -20.43 22.40
C TRP A 329 -11.58 -21.27 23.57
N SER A 330 -10.76 -20.65 24.43
CA SER A 330 -10.20 -21.30 25.61
C SER A 330 -9.88 -20.30 26.72
N ASP A 331 -9.94 -20.79 27.96
CA ASP A 331 -9.50 -20.06 29.16
C ASP A 331 -7.97 -20.11 29.38
N GLU A 332 -7.22 -20.64 28.40
CA GLU A 332 -5.77 -20.58 28.39
C GLU A 332 -5.31 -19.12 28.44
N GLN A 333 -4.39 -18.81 29.37
CA GLN A 333 -3.85 -17.46 29.52
C GLN A 333 -3.25 -16.97 28.19
N CYS A 334 -3.62 -15.76 27.78
CA CYS A 334 -3.18 -15.21 26.51
C CYS A 334 -1.67 -14.91 26.55
N ALA A 335 -0.90 -15.48 25.64
CA ALA A 335 0.54 -15.24 25.56
C ALA A 335 0.84 -13.75 25.30
N ALA A 336 1.91 -13.22 25.89
CA ALA A 336 2.19 -11.78 25.87
C ALA A 336 2.33 -11.19 24.45
N HIS A 337 2.78 -11.97 23.47
CA HIS A 337 2.88 -11.53 22.07
C HIS A 337 1.51 -11.39 21.35
N LEU A 338 0.45 -12.04 21.84
CA LEU A 338 -0.92 -11.92 21.31
C LEU A 338 -1.61 -10.63 21.79
N THR A 339 -1.19 -10.13 22.95
CA THR A 339 -1.80 -8.97 23.66
C THR A 339 -1.01 -7.67 23.54
N GLN A 340 0.02 -7.62 22.68
CA GLN A 340 1.00 -6.52 22.53
C GLN A 340 0.46 -5.11 22.16
N ARG A 341 -0.85 -4.88 22.06
CA ARG A 341 -1.43 -3.60 21.63
C ARG A 341 -2.29 -2.97 22.71
N ASP A 342 -1.97 -1.72 23.06
CA ASP A 342 -2.79 -0.89 23.95
C ASP A 342 -4.26 -0.89 23.52
N GLY A 343 -5.15 -1.23 24.46
CA GLY A 343 -6.60 -1.21 24.31
C GLY A 343 -7.31 -2.56 24.50
N TYR A 344 -6.61 -3.69 24.40
CA TYR A 344 -7.19 -5.00 24.74
C TYR A 344 -6.92 -5.34 26.20
N GLN A 345 -7.98 -5.59 26.97
CA GLN A 345 -7.90 -6.09 28.35
C GLN A 345 -8.51 -7.49 28.37
N ALA A 346 -7.68 -8.49 28.06
CA ALA A 346 -8.05 -9.90 27.99
C ALA A 346 -7.01 -10.74 28.74
N ALA A 347 -7.47 -11.58 29.67
CA ALA A 347 -6.62 -12.52 30.39
C ALA A 347 -6.48 -13.84 29.61
N THR A 348 -7.52 -14.27 28.90
CA THR A 348 -7.57 -15.55 28.17
C THR A 348 -7.63 -15.37 26.65
N GLN A 349 -7.31 -16.42 25.89
CA GLN A 349 -7.46 -16.41 24.43
C GLN A 349 -8.92 -16.19 24.00
N GLY A 350 -9.89 -16.82 24.69
CA GLY A 350 -11.32 -16.63 24.43
C GLY A 350 -11.76 -15.17 24.60
N GLN A 351 -11.34 -14.50 25.68
CA GLN A 351 -11.64 -13.08 25.90
C GLN A 351 -11.05 -12.16 24.82
N LEU A 352 -9.83 -12.44 24.36
CA LEU A 352 -9.22 -11.66 23.27
C LEU A 352 -9.95 -11.90 21.94
N LYS A 353 -10.37 -13.15 21.68
CA LYS A 353 -11.10 -13.53 20.47
C LYS A 353 -12.49 -12.91 20.42
N ASP A 354 -13.22 -12.86 21.55
CA ASP A 354 -14.48 -12.12 21.70
C ASP A 354 -14.30 -10.62 21.39
N GLN A 355 -13.37 -9.95 22.05
CA GLN A 355 -13.10 -8.51 21.83
C GLN A 355 -12.72 -8.21 20.38
N LEU A 356 -11.95 -9.09 19.72
CA LEU A 356 -11.65 -9.00 18.30
C LEU A 356 -12.89 -9.21 17.44
N TYR A 357 -13.70 -10.24 17.68
CA TYR A 357 -14.92 -10.53 16.91
C TYR A 357 -15.93 -9.37 17.00
N GLN A 358 -16.13 -8.78 18.18
CA GLN A 358 -16.96 -7.60 18.36
C GLN A 358 -16.46 -6.40 17.53
N GLN A 359 -15.14 -6.18 17.44
CA GLN A 359 -14.56 -5.12 16.61
C GLN A 359 -14.66 -5.44 15.09
N ILE A 360 -14.42 -6.69 14.70
CA ILE A 360 -14.52 -7.16 13.31
C ILE A 360 -15.97 -7.00 12.80
N ILE A 361 -16.98 -7.35 13.61
CA ILE A 361 -18.39 -7.17 13.29
C ILE A 361 -18.75 -5.69 13.07
N ASN A 362 -18.23 -4.78 13.89
CA ASN A 362 -18.39 -3.32 13.72
C ASN A 362 -17.76 -2.82 12.40
N TYR A 363 -16.56 -3.31 12.05
CA TYR A 363 -15.93 -2.98 10.77
C TYR A 363 -16.66 -3.59 9.56
N PHE A 364 -17.20 -4.80 9.66
CA PHE A 364 -18.03 -5.38 8.60
C PHE A 364 -19.37 -4.66 8.41
N ASP A 365 -20.00 -4.15 9.48
CA ASP A 365 -21.21 -3.32 9.37
C ASP A 365 -20.91 -1.99 8.64
N LYS A 366 -19.85 -1.28 9.05
CA LYS A 366 -19.34 -0.09 8.31
C LYS A 366 -19.01 -0.40 6.84
N GLY A 367 -18.46 -1.59 6.58
CA GLY A 367 -18.18 -2.10 5.24
C GLY A 367 -19.39 -2.68 4.48
N LYS A 368 -20.58 -2.70 5.09
CA LYS A 368 -21.85 -3.25 4.52
C LYS A 368 -21.76 -4.76 4.15
N MET A 369 -20.84 -5.47 4.80
CA MET A 369 -20.55 -6.91 4.65
C MET A 369 -21.34 -7.73 5.68
N TRP A 370 -22.65 -7.50 5.72
CA TRP A 370 -23.55 -8.04 6.74
C TRP A 370 -23.60 -9.57 6.75
N GLU A 371 -23.37 -10.22 5.61
CA GLU A 371 -23.27 -11.69 5.49
C GLU A 371 -22.16 -12.26 6.38
N GLU A 372 -20.97 -11.63 6.39
CA GLU A 372 -19.82 -12.03 7.21
C GLU A 372 -20.02 -11.65 8.69
N ALA A 373 -20.62 -10.47 8.94
CA ALA A 373 -20.97 -10.02 10.29
C ALA A 373 -21.97 -10.98 10.97
N ILE A 374 -22.92 -11.56 10.21
CA ILE A 374 -23.85 -12.58 10.70
C ILE A 374 -23.14 -13.91 10.99
N ILE A 375 -22.14 -14.31 10.18
CA ILE A 375 -21.38 -15.55 10.42
C ILE A 375 -20.65 -15.47 11.77
N LEU A 376 -19.90 -14.40 12.02
CA LEU A 376 -19.19 -14.21 13.29
C LEU A 376 -20.16 -13.97 14.46
N GLY A 377 -21.27 -13.27 14.22
CA GLY A 377 -22.32 -13.06 15.23
C GLY A 377 -22.96 -14.37 15.71
N LYS A 378 -23.01 -15.41 14.86
CA LYS A 378 -23.48 -16.74 15.25
C LYS A 378 -22.47 -17.53 16.06
N GLU A 379 -21.18 -17.48 15.70
CA GLU A 379 -20.12 -18.08 16.51
C GLU A 379 -20.09 -17.45 17.92
N LEU A 380 -20.26 -16.12 18.03
CA LEU A 380 -20.43 -15.45 19.32
C LEU A 380 -21.71 -15.89 20.06
N ALA A 381 -22.84 -15.99 19.37
CA ALA A 381 -24.10 -16.41 20.01
C ALA A 381 -24.00 -17.84 20.58
N GLU A 382 -23.38 -18.77 19.84
CA GLU A 382 -23.15 -20.14 20.29
C GLU A 382 -22.28 -20.20 21.56
N GLN A 383 -21.23 -19.37 21.63
CA GLN A 383 -20.38 -19.24 22.83
C GLN A 383 -21.13 -18.61 24.01
N TYR A 384 -21.89 -17.53 23.78
CA TYR A 384 -22.66 -16.86 24.83
C TYR A 384 -23.82 -17.73 25.36
N GLU A 385 -24.40 -18.60 24.53
CA GLU A 385 -25.51 -19.49 24.92
C GLU A 385 -25.04 -20.76 25.64
N ASN A 386 -23.97 -21.40 25.19
CA ASN A 386 -23.60 -22.77 25.62
C ASN A 386 -22.34 -22.87 26.48
N GLU A 387 -21.41 -21.92 26.40
CA GLU A 387 -20.11 -21.97 27.10
C GLU A 387 -20.02 -20.90 28.21
N MET A 388 -20.32 -19.65 27.86
CA MET A 388 -20.21 -18.49 28.78
C MET A 388 -21.49 -18.19 29.56
N PHE A 389 -22.65 -18.64 29.06
CA PHE A 389 -24.00 -18.34 29.61
C PHE A 389 -24.31 -16.82 29.78
N ASP A 390 -23.67 -15.96 28.99
CA ASP A 390 -23.89 -14.51 28.98
C ASP A 390 -25.13 -14.17 28.13
N PHE A 391 -26.30 -14.28 28.75
CA PHE A 391 -27.56 -13.99 28.08
C PHE A 391 -27.78 -12.50 27.76
N GLU A 392 -27.03 -11.57 28.34
CA GLU A 392 -27.10 -10.14 27.98
C GLU A 392 -26.38 -9.89 26.64
N GLN A 393 -25.16 -10.40 26.50
CA GLN A 393 -24.39 -10.34 25.26
C GLN A 393 -25.02 -11.21 24.15
N LEU A 394 -25.62 -12.36 24.47
CA LEU A 394 -26.46 -13.12 23.54
C LEU A 394 -27.63 -12.27 23.02
N SER A 395 -28.34 -11.59 23.91
CA SER A 395 -29.45 -10.70 23.56
C SER A 395 -28.97 -9.53 22.68
N ALA A 396 -27.77 -8.99 22.90
CA ALA A 396 -27.16 -7.98 22.05
C ALA A 396 -26.76 -8.53 20.66
N SER A 397 -26.16 -9.72 20.60
CA SER A 397 -25.78 -10.40 19.35
C SER A 397 -27.00 -10.69 18.47
N LEU A 398 -28.06 -11.27 19.04
CA LEU A 398 -29.29 -11.62 18.30
C LEU A 398 -29.99 -10.38 17.73
N ARG A 399 -30.01 -9.24 18.46
CA ARG A 399 -30.51 -7.96 17.93
C ARG A 399 -29.69 -7.46 16.74
N LYS A 400 -28.35 -7.51 16.81
CA LYS A 400 -27.47 -7.13 15.69
C LYS A 400 -27.68 -8.05 14.48
N GLN A 401 -27.78 -9.37 14.67
CA GLN A 401 -28.06 -10.31 13.58
C GLN A 401 -29.40 -10.02 12.90
N ALA A 402 -30.46 -9.71 13.67
CA ALA A 402 -31.75 -9.33 13.11
C ALA A 402 -31.67 -8.04 12.27
N GLN A 403 -30.96 -7.03 12.77
CA GLN A 403 -30.69 -5.78 12.04
C GLN A 403 -29.89 -6.04 10.75
N PHE A 404 -28.89 -6.92 10.77
CA PHE A 404 -28.11 -7.28 9.58
C PHE A 404 -28.97 -8.01 8.52
N TYR A 405 -29.86 -8.92 8.93
CA TYR A 405 -30.82 -9.54 8.02
C TYR A 405 -31.79 -8.52 7.41
N GLU A 406 -32.26 -7.56 8.20
CA GLU A 406 -33.09 -6.44 7.72
C GLU A 406 -32.33 -5.54 6.73
N ASN A 407 -31.07 -5.21 7.03
CA ASN A 407 -30.20 -4.39 6.19
C ASN A 407 -29.95 -5.03 4.82
N ILE A 408 -29.60 -6.33 4.77
CA ILE A 408 -29.41 -7.08 3.51
C ILE A 408 -30.64 -6.98 2.61
N VAL A 409 -31.83 -7.05 3.22
CA VAL A 409 -33.12 -7.04 2.52
C VAL A 409 -33.55 -5.63 2.08
N LYS A 410 -33.44 -4.63 2.94
CA LYS A 410 -34.05 -3.30 2.74
C LYS A 410 -33.07 -2.23 2.23
N VAL A 411 -31.78 -2.36 2.51
CA VAL A 411 -30.78 -1.32 2.20
C VAL A 411 -30.09 -1.63 0.87
N ILE A 412 -30.15 -0.66 -0.05
CA ILE A 412 -29.48 -0.77 -1.35
C ILE A 412 -27.97 -0.63 -1.15
N ARG A 413 -27.20 -1.63 -1.59
CA ARG A 413 -25.74 -1.61 -1.58
C ARG A 413 -25.21 -1.23 -2.99
N PRO A 414 -24.25 -0.29 -3.11
CA PRO A 414 -23.60 -0.01 -4.38
C PRO A 414 -22.86 -1.26 -4.89
N LYS A 415 -22.96 -1.56 -6.19
CA LYS A 415 -22.14 -2.61 -6.80
C LYS A 415 -20.74 -2.06 -7.05
N PRO A 416 -19.66 -2.71 -6.56
CA PRO A 416 -18.29 -2.33 -6.92
C PRO A 416 -17.97 -2.75 -8.35
N ASP A 417 -17.35 -1.87 -9.11
CA ASP A 417 -16.66 -2.24 -10.35
C ASP A 417 -15.28 -2.86 -10.04
N TYR A 418 -14.77 -3.66 -10.97
CA TYR A 418 -13.47 -4.32 -10.87
C TYR A 418 -12.56 -3.92 -12.03
N PHE A 419 -11.28 -3.65 -11.74
CA PHE A 419 -10.30 -3.17 -12.72
C PHE A 419 -9.09 -4.11 -12.78
N ALA A 420 -8.77 -4.64 -13.96
CA ALA A 420 -7.48 -5.28 -14.21
C ALA A 420 -6.41 -4.21 -14.44
N VAL A 421 -5.30 -4.33 -13.72
CA VAL A 421 -4.14 -3.43 -13.80
C VAL A 421 -2.88 -4.24 -14.04
N GLY A 422 -2.26 -4.06 -15.21
CA GLY A 422 -0.96 -4.63 -15.57
C GLY A 422 0.16 -3.60 -15.45
N TYR A 423 1.22 -3.94 -14.72
CA TYR A 423 2.40 -3.11 -14.53
C TYR A 423 3.58 -3.71 -15.29
N TYR A 424 3.99 -3.09 -16.40
CA TYR A 424 4.97 -3.67 -17.33
C TYR A 424 6.22 -2.80 -17.50
N GLY A 425 7.34 -3.45 -17.77
CA GLY A 425 8.65 -2.81 -17.88
C GLY A 425 9.47 -2.88 -16.60
N MET A 426 10.79 -2.94 -16.77
CA MET A 426 11.79 -3.10 -15.71
C MET A 426 11.86 -1.89 -14.76
N GLY A 427 11.27 -0.75 -15.12
CA GLY A 427 11.19 0.44 -14.28
C GLY A 427 10.31 0.30 -13.03
N PHE A 428 9.50 -0.75 -12.91
CA PHE A 428 8.70 -1.03 -11.70
C PHE A 428 9.47 -1.78 -10.60
N PRO A 429 9.08 -1.62 -9.32
CA PRO A 429 9.54 -2.46 -8.21
C PRO A 429 9.29 -3.95 -8.45
N SER A 430 10.12 -4.80 -7.84
CA SER A 430 10.11 -6.28 -7.96
C SER A 430 8.73 -6.93 -7.79
N PHE A 431 7.91 -6.39 -6.87
CA PHE A 431 6.60 -6.94 -6.54
C PHE A 431 5.46 -6.50 -7.48
N LEU A 432 5.65 -5.45 -8.29
CA LEU A 432 4.70 -5.04 -9.35
C LEU A 432 5.15 -5.46 -10.75
N ARG A 433 6.46 -5.46 -11.00
CA ARG A 433 7.09 -5.65 -12.31
C ARG A 433 6.58 -6.88 -13.06
N ASN A 434 6.06 -6.63 -14.26
CA ASN A 434 5.54 -7.61 -15.22
C ASN A 434 4.42 -8.51 -14.66
N LYS A 435 3.66 -8.00 -13.69
CA LYS A 435 2.51 -8.68 -13.07
C LYS A 435 1.20 -7.93 -13.36
N MET A 436 0.09 -8.64 -13.19
CA MET A 436 -1.25 -8.09 -13.29
C MET A 436 -2.05 -8.38 -12.03
N PHE A 437 -2.88 -7.43 -11.62
CA PHE A 437 -3.67 -7.46 -10.41
C PHE A 437 -5.12 -7.07 -10.74
N ILE A 438 -6.09 -7.67 -10.04
CA ILE A 438 -7.50 -7.21 -10.10
C ILE A 438 -7.78 -6.36 -8.87
N TYR A 439 -8.24 -5.13 -9.08
CA TYR A 439 -8.62 -4.15 -8.06
C TYR A 439 -10.16 -4.11 -7.90
N ARG A 440 -10.64 -4.00 -6.65
CA ARG A 440 -12.03 -3.74 -6.26
C ARG A 440 -12.22 -2.24 -6.05
N GLY A 441 -12.97 -1.58 -6.94
CA GLY A 441 -13.21 -0.14 -6.90
C GLY A 441 -13.95 0.34 -5.64
N LYS A 442 -13.80 1.62 -5.29
CA LYS A 442 -14.59 2.26 -4.21
C LYS A 442 -16.07 2.37 -4.61
N GLU A 443 -16.95 2.71 -3.65
CA GLU A 443 -18.37 2.88 -3.96
C GLU A 443 -18.57 3.96 -5.04
N TYR A 444 -19.24 3.59 -6.14
CA TYR A 444 -19.46 4.41 -7.34
C TYR A 444 -18.19 4.85 -8.12
N GLU A 445 -17.01 4.33 -7.77
CA GLU A 445 -15.76 4.64 -8.47
C GLU A 445 -15.74 4.05 -9.88
N ARG A 446 -15.41 4.88 -10.88
CA ARG A 446 -15.29 4.44 -12.27
C ARG A 446 -13.83 4.18 -12.63
N ARG A 447 -13.67 3.44 -13.74
CA ARG A 447 -12.37 3.12 -14.34
C ARG A 447 -11.57 4.39 -14.65
N GLU A 448 -12.22 5.45 -15.09
CA GLU A 448 -11.59 6.75 -15.41
C GLU A 448 -11.01 7.44 -14.16
N ASP A 449 -11.77 7.45 -13.07
CA ASP A 449 -11.37 8.09 -11.80
C ASP A 449 -10.24 7.29 -11.12
N PHE A 450 -10.37 5.96 -11.14
CA PHE A 450 -9.35 5.02 -10.67
C PHE A 450 -8.04 5.15 -11.48
N GLU A 451 -8.13 5.18 -12.82
CA GLU A 451 -6.99 5.31 -13.72
C GLU A 451 -6.27 6.66 -13.54
N ALA A 452 -7.01 7.75 -13.32
CA ALA A 452 -6.44 9.06 -13.02
C ALA A 452 -5.68 9.06 -11.67
N ARG A 453 -6.23 8.42 -10.62
CA ARG A 453 -5.51 8.23 -9.35
C ARG A 453 -4.24 7.39 -9.55
N LEU A 454 -4.35 6.27 -10.27
CA LEU A 454 -3.23 5.36 -10.50
C LEU A 454 -2.07 6.02 -11.26
N LEU A 455 -2.36 6.80 -12.31
CA LEU A 455 -1.33 7.55 -13.04
C LEU A 455 -0.75 8.71 -12.21
N THR A 456 -1.48 9.22 -11.21
CA THR A 456 -0.95 10.19 -10.23
C THR A 456 0.04 9.52 -9.25
N GLN A 457 -0.17 8.24 -8.90
CA GLN A 457 0.79 7.45 -8.10
C GLN A 457 2.07 7.10 -8.88
N PHE A 458 1.98 6.96 -10.21
CA PHE A 458 3.12 6.63 -11.07
C PHE A 458 3.34 7.67 -12.19
N PRO A 459 3.84 8.90 -11.89
CA PRO A 459 3.97 9.98 -12.88
C PRO A 459 4.93 9.71 -14.05
N ASN A 460 5.76 8.66 -13.96
CA ASN A 460 6.68 8.25 -15.03
C ASN A 460 6.12 7.11 -15.90
N ALA A 461 4.90 6.63 -15.65
CA ALA A 461 4.30 5.51 -16.36
C ALA A 461 3.53 5.95 -17.60
N GLU A 462 3.80 5.32 -18.75
CA GLU A 462 3.01 5.50 -19.96
C GLU A 462 1.73 4.64 -19.88
N LYS A 463 0.57 5.27 -20.10
CA LYS A 463 -0.70 4.55 -20.25
C LYS A 463 -0.73 3.77 -21.57
N MET A 464 -0.84 2.46 -21.48
CA MET A 464 -1.07 1.58 -22.63
C MET A 464 -2.45 1.85 -23.25
N LYS A 465 -2.50 1.87 -24.59
CA LYS A 465 -3.73 2.17 -25.37
C LYS A 465 -4.54 0.92 -25.75
N THR A 466 -3.96 -0.26 -25.61
CA THR A 466 -4.60 -1.56 -25.89
C THR A 466 -4.74 -2.39 -24.62
N THR A 467 -5.72 -3.28 -24.61
CA THR A 467 -5.93 -4.31 -23.58
C THR A 467 -5.42 -5.68 -24.01
N THR A 468 -4.50 -5.71 -24.98
CA THR A 468 -3.80 -6.92 -25.43
C THR A 468 -2.66 -7.25 -24.47
N PRO A 469 -2.24 -8.51 -24.32
CA PRO A 469 -0.98 -8.83 -23.64
C PRO A 469 0.18 -8.00 -24.23
N PRO A 470 1.10 -7.47 -23.40
CA PRO A 470 2.25 -6.70 -23.86
C PRO A 470 3.31 -7.60 -24.51
N SER A 471 4.07 -7.04 -25.47
CA SER A 471 5.24 -7.73 -26.05
C SER A 471 6.36 -7.91 -25.02
N GLU A 472 7.26 -8.85 -25.26
CA GLU A 472 8.45 -9.02 -24.43
C GLU A 472 9.33 -7.76 -24.42
N ASP A 473 9.41 -7.01 -25.53
CA ASP A 473 10.12 -5.72 -25.58
C ASP A 473 9.54 -4.71 -24.58
N THR A 474 8.22 -4.70 -24.43
CA THR A 474 7.51 -3.84 -23.46
C THR A 474 7.82 -4.26 -22.02
N LYS A 475 7.92 -5.58 -21.76
CA LYS A 475 8.25 -6.15 -20.44
C LYS A 475 9.72 -5.95 -20.06
N CYS A 476 10.62 -5.97 -21.04
CA CYS A 476 12.07 -5.82 -20.87
C CYS A 476 12.56 -4.37 -20.95
N SER A 477 11.76 -3.46 -21.51
CA SER A 477 12.03 -2.01 -21.55
C SER A 477 12.30 -1.45 -20.15
N SER A 478 13.18 -0.45 -20.06
CA SER A 478 13.55 0.23 -18.81
C SER A 478 12.52 1.25 -18.32
N LEU A 479 11.49 1.53 -19.12
CA LEU A 479 10.39 2.43 -18.78
C LEU A 479 9.32 1.73 -17.91
N GLN A 480 8.27 2.47 -17.58
CA GLN A 480 7.09 2.00 -16.86
C GLN A 480 5.87 2.10 -17.78
N TYR A 481 5.11 1.02 -17.93
CA TYR A 481 3.86 0.99 -18.70
C TYR A 481 2.71 0.48 -17.82
N ILE A 482 1.57 1.17 -17.83
CA ILE A 482 0.36 0.77 -17.11
C ILE A 482 -0.76 0.45 -18.10
N GLN A 483 -1.32 -0.74 -17.97
CA GLN A 483 -2.54 -1.17 -18.66
C GLN A 483 -3.68 -1.22 -17.66
N CYS A 484 -4.82 -0.57 -17.94
CA CYS A 484 -5.97 -0.51 -17.02
C CYS A 484 -7.31 -0.67 -17.77
N PHE A 485 -8.10 -1.69 -17.42
CA PHE A 485 -9.41 -1.94 -18.02
C PHE A 485 -10.40 -2.60 -17.04
N THR A 486 -11.71 -2.39 -17.24
CA THR A 486 -12.76 -2.97 -16.40
C THR A 486 -12.96 -4.45 -16.72
N VAL A 487 -13.13 -5.28 -15.69
CA VAL A 487 -13.44 -6.71 -15.79
C VAL A 487 -14.75 -7.02 -15.07
N LYS A 488 -15.50 -8.01 -15.55
CA LYS A 488 -16.74 -8.49 -14.92
C LYS A 488 -16.42 -9.61 -13.94
N PRO A 489 -16.88 -9.58 -12.69
CA PRO A 489 -16.78 -10.73 -11.80
C PRO A 489 -17.62 -11.91 -12.31
N ILE A 490 -17.15 -13.14 -12.12
CA ILE A 490 -17.90 -14.37 -12.38
C ILE A 490 -18.53 -14.85 -11.07
N LEU A 491 -19.84 -15.11 -11.08
CA LEU A 491 -20.61 -15.58 -9.91
C LEU A 491 -20.08 -16.92 -9.40
N ASP A 492 -19.75 -16.98 -8.11
CA ASP A 492 -19.36 -18.17 -7.36
C ASP A 492 -20.40 -18.42 -6.26
N LEU A 493 -21.57 -18.96 -6.64
CA LEU A 493 -22.73 -19.04 -5.73
C LEU A 493 -22.54 -20.16 -4.67
N PRO A 494 -22.57 -19.84 -3.37
CA PRO A 494 -22.40 -20.82 -2.30
C PRO A 494 -23.35 -22.02 -2.41
N ALA A 495 -22.83 -23.23 -2.19
CA ALA A 495 -23.57 -24.50 -2.30
C ALA A 495 -24.91 -24.51 -1.53
N LYS A 496 -24.99 -23.82 -0.39
CA LYS A 496 -26.22 -23.63 0.42
C LYS A 496 -27.39 -23.01 -0.35
N PHE A 497 -27.14 -22.30 -1.46
CA PHE A 497 -28.12 -21.61 -2.30
C PHE A 497 -28.35 -22.25 -3.67
N GLN A 498 -27.48 -23.18 -4.10
CA GLN A 498 -27.62 -23.84 -5.41
C GLN A 498 -28.95 -24.61 -5.47
N ASN A 499 -29.62 -24.54 -6.62
CA ASN A 499 -30.93 -25.15 -6.89
C ASN A 499 -32.06 -24.76 -5.93
N LYS A 500 -31.98 -23.60 -5.25
CA LYS A 500 -33.03 -23.08 -4.36
C LYS A 500 -33.59 -21.73 -4.85
N PRO A 501 -34.89 -21.44 -4.63
CA PRO A 501 -35.46 -20.13 -4.89
C PRO A 501 -34.98 -19.12 -3.83
N VAL A 502 -33.92 -18.39 -4.15
CA VAL A 502 -33.32 -17.34 -3.30
C VAL A 502 -33.66 -15.97 -3.88
N SER A 503 -33.96 -14.98 -3.02
CA SER A 503 -34.28 -13.62 -3.45
C SER A 503 -33.13 -12.98 -4.25
N GLU A 504 -33.47 -12.29 -5.35
CA GLU A 504 -32.53 -11.55 -6.21
C GLU A 504 -31.65 -10.60 -5.39
N GLN A 505 -32.19 -9.98 -4.33
CA GLN A 505 -31.45 -9.10 -3.43
C GLN A 505 -30.26 -9.81 -2.77
N ILE A 506 -30.44 -11.04 -2.29
CA ILE A 506 -29.38 -11.85 -1.67
C ILE A 506 -28.40 -12.34 -2.73
N VAL A 507 -28.88 -12.87 -3.85
CA VAL A 507 -28.03 -13.35 -4.95
C VAL A 507 -27.17 -12.22 -5.53
N SER A 508 -27.70 -10.99 -5.60
CA SER A 508 -27.00 -9.83 -6.16
C SER A 508 -25.68 -9.50 -5.46
N PHE A 509 -25.58 -9.75 -4.14
CA PHE A 509 -24.34 -9.60 -3.39
C PHE A 509 -23.24 -10.53 -3.92
N TYR A 510 -23.57 -11.82 -4.09
CA TYR A 510 -22.65 -12.87 -4.56
C TYR A 510 -22.25 -12.72 -6.03
N THR A 511 -23.00 -11.95 -6.84
CA THR A 511 -22.57 -11.63 -8.21
C THR A 511 -21.37 -10.68 -8.27
N VAL A 512 -21.05 -9.98 -7.18
CA VAL A 512 -19.98 -8.95 -7.14
C VAL A 512 -19.10 -8.99 -5.87
N ASN A 513 -19.27 -9.98 -4.99
CA ASN A 513 -18.47 -10.20 -3.77
C ASN A 513 -18.26 -11.70 -3.53
N GLU A 514 -17.26 -12.06 -2.73
CA GLU A 514 -16.73 -13.43 -2.57
C GLU A 514 -16.19 -14.04 -3.89
N VAL A 515 -15.85 -13.20 -4.86
CA VAL A 515 -15.46 -13.59 -6.23
C VAL A 515 -13.94 -13.66 -6.40
N HIS A 516 -13.45 -14.67 -7.13
CA HIS A 516 -12.02 -14.89 -7.39
C HIS A 516 -11.69 -15.09 -8.89
N LYS A 517 -12.72 -15.04 -9.75
CA LYS A 517 -12.61 -15.18 -11.20
C LYS A 517 -13.26 -13.97 -11.86
N PHE A 518 -12.60 -13.43 -12.88
CA PHE A 518 -12.99 -12.20 -13.55
C PHE A 518 -12.85 -12.37 -15.06
N GLN A 519 -13.83 -11.91 -15.81
CA GLN A 519 -13.93 -12.05 -17.25
C GLN A 519 -13.77 -10.69 -17.93
N TYR A 520 -12.94 -10.65 -18.97
CA TYR A 520 -12.88 -9.58 -19.95
C TYR A 520 -13.30 -10.13 -21.32
N SER A 521 -13.81 -9.28 -22.20
CA SER A 521 -14.28 -9.68 -23.52
C SER A 521 -13.99 -8.56 -24.52
N ARG A 522 -13.09 -8.82 -25.46
CA ARG A 522 -12.57 -7.88 -26.45
C ARG A 522 -13.12 -8.26 -27.83
N PRO A 523 -13.84 -7.36 -28.53
CA PRO A 523 -14.22 -7.62 -29.90
C PRO A 523 -12.98 -7.60 -30.81
N VAL A 524 -12.85 -8.65 -31.62
CA VAL A 524 -11.77 -8.83 -32.61
C VAL A 524 -12.44 -9.09 -33.95
N ARG A 525 -12.10 -8.30 -34.97
CA ARG A 525 -12.58 -8.55 -36.34
C ARG A 525 -11.57 -9.42 -37.09
N LYS A 526 -12.06 -10.48 -37.72
CA LYS A 526 -11.28 -11.41 -38.56
C LYS A 526 -11.91 -11.45 -39.96
N GLY A 527 -11.09 -11.55 -41.00
CA GLY A 527 -11.56 -11.49 -42.39
C GLY A 527 -11.87 -10.06 -42.88
N GLU A 528 -12.49 -9.95 -44.04
CA GLU A 528 -12.85 -8.66 -44.65
C GLU A 528 -13.97 -7.96 -43.87
N LYS A 529 -14.03 -6.62 -43.97
CA LYS A 529 -15.06 -5.84 -43.27
C LYS A 529 -16.29 -5.66 -44.15
N ASP A 530 -17.30 -6.48 -43.92
CA ASP A 530 -18.68 -6.23 -44.37
C ASP A 530 -19.15 -4.83 -43.90
N PRO A 531 -19.52 -3.91 -44.82
CA PRO A 531 -20.05 -2.59 -44.46
C PRO A 531 -21.49 -2.63 -43.91
N ASP A 532 -22.29 -3.59 -44.36
CA ASP A 532 -23.73 -3.70 -44.10
C ASP A 532 -24.04 -4.57 -42.87
N ASN A 533 -23.09 -5.42 -42.46
CA ASN A 533 -23.26 -6.31 -41.30
C ASN A 533 -22.00 -6.43 -40.42
N GLU A 534 -21.83 -5.49 -39.49
CA GLU A 534 -20.65 -5.47 -38.62
C GLU A 534 -20.53 -6.65 -37.64
N PHE A 535 -21.59 -7.46 -37.51
CA PHE A 535 -21.69 -8.61 -36.60
C PHE A 535 -21.17 -9.90 -37.21
N ALA A 536 -21.27 -10.09 -38.54
CA ALA A 536 -20.91 -11.35 -39.20
C ALA A 536 -19.46 -11.79 -38.93
N ASN A 537 -18.54 -10.82 -38.85
CA ASN A 537 -17.10 -11.05 -38.69
C ASN A 537 -16.56 -10.57 -37.32
N MET A 538 -17.43 -10.38 -36.32
CA MET A 538 -17.06 -9.93 -34.97
C MET A 538 -16.92 -11.11 -33.99
N TRP A 539 -15.69 -11.61 -33.88
CA TRP A 539 -15.28 -12.57 -32.86
C TRP A 539 -15.14 -11.88 -31.51
N ILE A 540 -15.29 -12.62 -30.42
CA ILE A 540 -14.95 -12.14 -29.07
C ILE A 540 -13.77 -12.94 -28.54
N GLU A 541 -12.64 -12.26 -28.30
CA GLU A 541 -11.58 -12.81 -27.45
C GLU A 541 -12.01 -12.61 -26.00
N ARG A 542 -12.27 -13.71 -25.28
CA ARG A 542 -12.69 -13.71 -23.89
C ARG A 542 -11.54 -14.19 -23.02
N THR A 543 -11.12 -13.35 -22.07
CA THR A 543 -10.04 -13.69 -21.14
C THR A 543 -10.59 -13.80 -19.72
N THR A 544 -10.37 -14.95 -19.09
CA THR A 544 -10.69 -15.21 -17.68
C THR A 544 -9.42 -15.14 -16.84
N TYR A 545 -9.41 -14.25 -15.86
CA TYR A 545 -8.36 -14.05 -14.86
C TYR A 545 -8.77 -14.67 -13.53
N THR A 546 -7.87 -15.41 -12.88
CA THR A 546 -8.09 -15.95 -11.53
C THR A 546 -7.13 -15.29 -10.54
N THR A 547 -7.66 -14.69 -9.47
CA THR A 547 -6.86 -14.08 -8.39
C THR A 547 -6.39 -15.11 -7.35
N ALA A 548 -5.32 -14.79 -6.63
CA ALA A 548 -4.81 -15.63 -5.53
C ALA A 548 -5.82 -15.85 -4.40
N TYR A 549 -6.70 -14.88 -4.15
CA TYR A 549 -7.73 -14.90 -3.10
C TYR A 549 -9.05 -14.31 -3.62
N LYS A 550 -10.16 -14.58 -2.92
CA LYS A 550 -11.46 -13.93 -3.17
C LYS A 550 -11.39 -12.44 -2.84
N LEU A 551 -12.19 -11.63 -3.56
CA LEU A 551 -12.43 -10.22 -3.28
C LEU A 551 -13.88 -10.00 -2.78
N PRO A 552 -14.10 -9.17 -1.75
CA PRO A 552 -13.08 -8.57 -0.88
C PRO A 552 -12.28 -9.58 -0.04
N GLY A 553 -11.18 -9.10 0.55
CA GLY A 553 -10.28 -9.86 1.41
C GLY A 553 -9.36 -8.91 2.21
N ILE A 554 -8.13 -9.31 2.53
CA ILE A 554 -7.18 -8.45 3.28
C ILE A 554 -6.59 -7.27 2.47
N LEU A 555 -6.84 -7.22 1.17
CA LEU A 555 -6.50 -6.10 0.31
C LEU A 555 -7.65 -5.87 -0.67
N ARG A 556 -7.67 -4.67 -1.25
CA ARG A 556 -8.58 -4.33 -2.34
C ARG A 556 -8.10 -4.84 -3.70
N TRP A 557 -6.89 -5.38 -3.78
CA TRP A 557 -6.32 -5.94 -5.00
C TRP A 557 -5.54 -7.22 -4.73
N PHE A 558 -5.59 -8.16 -5.67
CA PHE A 558 -4.79 -9.38 -5.64
C PHE A 558 -4.18 -9.71 -7.00
N GLU A 559 -3.00 -10.33 -6.96
CA GLU A 559 -2.27 -10.79 -8.13
C GLU A 559 -3.07 -11.87 -8.88
N VAL A 560 -3.10 -11.77 -10.20
CA VAL A 560 -3.63 -12.79 -11.11
C VAL A 560 -2.65 -13.96 -11.18
N LYS A 561 -3.10 -15.15 -10.76
CA LYS A 561 -2.29 -16.38 -10.74
C LYS A 561 -2.46 -17.25 -11.98
N SER A 562 -3.61 -17.18 -12.65
CA SER A 562 -3.82 -17.82 -13.94
C SER A 562 -4.64 -16.95 -14.88
N VAL A 563 -4.36 -17.12 -16.18
CA VAL A 563 -5.04 -16.45 -17.29
C VAL A 563 -5.43 -17.53 -18.28
N SER A 564 -6.69 -17.54 -18.70
CA SER A 564 -7.19 -18.40 -19.78
C SER A 564 -7.85 -17.51 -20.82
N THR A 565 -7.52 -17.69 -22.10
CA THR A 565 -8.16 -16.98 -23.20
C THR A 565 -8.84 -17.98 -24.12
N GLU A 566 -10.09 -17.71 -24.45
CA GLU A 566 -10.92 -18.44 -25.41
C GLU A 566 -11.40 -17.48 -26.51
N GLU A 567 -11.56 -17.98 -27.73
CA GLU A 567 -12.15 -17.22 -28.83
C GLU A 567 -13.56 -17.74 -29.10
N ILE A 568 -14.52 -16.83 -29.14
CA ILE A 568 -15.95 -17.12 -29.36
C ILE A 568 -16.33 -16.66 -30.77
N SER A 569 -17.01 -17.54 -31.51
CA SER A 569 -17.40 -17.25 -32.89
C SER A 569 -18.45 -16.13 -32.96
N PRO A 570 -18.59 -15.45 -34.11
CA PRO A 570 -19.63 -14.44 -34.31
C PRO A 570 -21.06 -14.98 -34.09
N LEU A 571 -21.29 -16.26 -34.44
CA LEU A 571 -22.56 -16.96 -34.21
C LEU A 571 -22.79 -17.28 -32.72
N GLU A 572 -21.76 -17.74 -32.02
CA GLU A 572 -21.83 -18.04 -30.58
C GLU A 572 -22.05 -16.76 -29.75
N ASN A 573 -21.41 -15.67 -30.13
CA ASN A 573 -21.64 -14.32 -29.58
C ASN A 573 -23.09 -13.84 -29.83
N ALA A 574 -23.66 -14.14 -31.01
CA ALA A 574 -25.08 -13.86 -31.29
C ALA A 574 -26.03 -14.72 -30.43
N MET A 575 -25.71 -16.00 -30.21
CA MET A 575 -26.44 -16.89 -29.31
C MET A 575 -26.43 -16.39 -27.87
N GLU A 576 -25.25 -16.09 -27.31
CA GLU A 576 -25.12 -15.51 -25.96
C GLU A 576 -25.89 -14.19 -25.85
N THR A 577 -25.78 -13.31 -26.84
CA THR A 577 -26.49 -12.03 -26.86
C THR A 577 -28.01 -12.22 -26.86
N MET A 578 -28.53 -13.18 -27.63
CA MET A 578 -29.97 -13.49 -27.67
C MET A 578 -30.45 -14.11 -26.35
N GLN A 579 -29.72 -15.08 -25.82
CA GLN A 579 -30.05 -15.74 -24.54
C GLN A 579 -30.06 -14.74 -23.38
N LEU A 580 -28.99 -13.95 -23.21
CA LEU A 580 -28.89 -12.94 -22.15
C LEU A 580 -29.96 -11.84 -22.30
N THR A 581 -30.39 -11.54 -23.52
CA THR A 581 -31.50 -10.60 -23.77
C THR A 581 -32.83 -11.20 -23.31
N ASN A 582 -33.10 -12.48 -23.61
CA ASN A 582 -34.30 -13.20 -23.17
C ASN A 582 -34.36 -13.33 -21.65
N GLU A 583 -33.26 -13.71 -21.01
CA GLU A 583 -33.12 -13.77 -19.55
C GLU A 583 -33.37 -12.39 -18.90
N LYS A 584 -32.87 -11.31 -19.53
CA LYS A 584 -33.08 -9.93 -19.07
C LYS A 584 -34.53 -9.46 -19.20
N ILE A 585 -35.24 -9.81 -20.28
CA ILE A 585 -36.69 -9.57 -20.41
C ILE A 585 -37.42 -10.35 -19.30
N SER A 586 -37.13 -11.64 -19.14
CA SER A 586 -37.75 -12.52 -18.15
C SER A 586 -37.55 -12.00 -16.71
N SER A 587 -36.34 -11.59 -16.34
CA SER A 587 -36.04 -10.92 -15.06
C SER A 587 -36.86 -9.64 -14.86
N MET A 588 -36.96 -8.79 -15.89
CA MET A 588 -37.72 -7.52 -15.80
C MET A 588 -39.22 -7.79 -15.60
N VAL A 589 -39.78 -8.73 -16.38
CA VAL A 589 -41.15 -9.25 -16.25
C VAL A 589 -41.42 -9.74 -14.82
N GLN A 590 -40.58 -10.67 -14.32
CA GLN A 590 -40.76 -11.24 -12.99
C GLN A 590 -40.64 -10.18 -11.88
N ARG A 591 -39.77 -9.17 -12.01
CA ARG A 591 -39.73 -8.06 -11.05
C ARG A 591 -41.02 -7.23 -11.06
N HIS A 592 -41.59 -6.88 -12.22
CA HIS A 592 -42.85 -6.13 -12.27
C HIS A 592 -44.09 -6.96 -11.90
N LEU A 593 -44.03 -8.30 -11.96
CA LEU A 593 -45.06 -9.19 -11.39
C LEU A 593 -44.98 -9.26 -9.85
N ASN A 594 -43.76 -9.28 -9.30
CA ASN A 594 -43.53 -9.37 -7.85
C ASN A 594 -43.71 -8.03 -7.11
N ASP A 595 -43.43 -6.89 -7.75
CA ASP A 595 -43.77 -5.56 -7.23
C ASP A 595 -44.55 -4.73 -8.26
N SER A 596 -45.79 -4.42 -7.90
CA SER A 596 -46.68 -3.58 -8.70
C SER A 596 -46.13 -2.15 -8.87
N ASN A 597 -45.43 -1.61 -7.88
CA ASN A 597 -45.07 -0.20 -7.74
C ASN A 597 -43.79 0.21 -8.50
N LEU A 598 -43.05 -0.73 -9.10
CA LEU A 598 -41.82 -0.44 -9.82
C LEU A 598 -42.07 0.52 -11.02
N PRO A 599 -41.32 1.64 -11.15
CA PRO A 599 -41.48 2.60 -12.24
C PRO A 599 -41.40 1.94 -13.62
N ILE A 600 -42.27 2.35 -14.56
CA ILE A 600 -42.43 1.63 -15.83
C ILE A 600 -41.33 1.88 -16.87
N ASN A 601 -40.75 3.09 -16.89
CA ASN A 601 -39.76 3.56 -17.86
C ASN A 601 -38.59 2.58 -18.19
N PRO A 602 -38.04 1.81 -17.23
CA PRO A 602 -36.96 0.85 -17.50
C PRO A 602 -37.45 -0.37 -18.31
N LEU A 603 -38.69 -0.79 -18.12
CA LEU A 603 -39.34 -1.81 -18.95
C LEU A 603 -39.69 -1.22 -20.33
N SER A 604 -40.23 0.01 -20.38
CA SER A 604 -40.50 0.75 -21.63
C SER A 604 -39.26 0.82 -22.53
N MET A 605 -38.12 1.22 -21.97
CA MET A 605 -36.84 1.32 -22.67
C MET A 605 -36.30 -0.06 -23.09
N LEU A 606 -36.43 -1.09 -22.25
CA LEU A 606 -35.97 -2.44 -22.56
C LEU A 606 -36.79 -3.06 -23.71
N LEU A 607 -38.12 -2.97 -23.65
CA LEU A 607 -39.00 -3.55 -24.67
C LEU A 607 -38.82 -2.84 -26.01
N ASN A 608 -38.84 -1.50 -26.05
CA ASN A 608 -38.69 -0.77 -27.30
C ASN A 608 -37.32 -1.01 -27.95
N GLY A 609 -36.23 -1.12 -27.18
CA GLY A 609 -34.90 -1.39 -27.72
C GLY A 609 -34.75 -2.78 -28.37
N ILE A 610 -35.73 -3.67 -28.19
CA ILE A 610 -35.74 -5.04 -28.74
C ILE A 610 -36.83 -5.19 -29.81
N VAL A 611 -38.02 -4.60 -29.58
CA VAL A 611 -39.18 -4.64 -30.49
C VAL A 611 -39.01 -3.71 -31.69
N ASP A 612 -38.39 -2.53 -31.50
CA ASP A 612 -38.14 -1.53 -32.54
C ASP A 612 -36.64 -1.13 -32.54
N PRO A 613 -35.73 -2.04 -32.98
CA PRO A 613 -34.28 -1.89 -32.85
C PRO A 613 -33.68 -0.99 -33.94
N ALA A 614 -34.32 0.15 -34.24
CA ALA A 614 -34.09 1.01 -35.40
C ALA A 614 -32.66 1.54 -35.60
N VAL A 615 -31.79 1.48 -34.58
CA VAL A 615 -30.38 1.92 -34.64
C VAL A 615 -29.41 0.76 -34.91
N MET A 616 -29.68 -0.44 -34.37
CA MET A 616 -28.73 -1.57 -34.37
C MET A 616 -29.21 -2.77 -35.21
N GLY A 617 -30.36 -2.68 -35.89
CA GLY A 617 -30.92 -3.73 -36.77
C GLY A 617 -31.49 -4.97 -36.07
N GLY A 618 -31.13 -5.20 -34.80
CA GLY A 618 -31.59 -6.34 -34.00
C GLY A 618 -31.17 -7.68 -34.59
N PHE A 619 -31.97 -8.73 -34.34
CA PHE A 619 -31.67 -10.08 -34.82
C PHE A 619 -31.66 -10.22 -36.36
N THR A 620 -32.21 -9.24 -37.11
CA THR A 620 -32.17 -9.28 -38.59
C THR A 620 -30.74 -9.21 -39.15
N ASN A 621 -29.77 -8.72 -38.38
CA ASN A 621 -28.36 -8.80 -38.73
C ASN A 621 -27.81 -10.22 -38.54
N TYR A 622 -28.30 -10.99 -37.56
CA TYR A 622 -27.97 -12.41 -37.42
C TYR A 622 -28.61 -13.25 -38.52
N GLU A 623 -29.83 -12.92 -38.95
CA GLU A 623 -30.47 -13.54 -40.11
C GLU A 623 -29.62 -13.40 -41.37
N LYS A 624 -29.19 -12.17 -41.67
CA LYS A 624 -28.32 -11.88 -42.83
C LYS A 624 -26.96 -12.58 -42.73
N ALA A 625 -26.35 -12.61 -41.55
CA ALA A 625 -25.02 -13.19 -41.34
C ALA A 625 -25.00 -14.71 -41.48
N PHE A 626 -25.90 -15.40 -40.79
CA PHE A 626 -25.75 -16.83 -40.49
C PHE A 626 -26.84 -17.73 -41.08
N PHE A 627 -27.98 -17.17 -41.51
CA PHE A 627 -29.12 -17.95 -42.04
C PHE A 627 -29.20 -17.92 -43.58
N ASN A 628 -28.13 -17.53 -44.26
CA ASN A 628 -28.01 -17.63 -45.71
C ASN A 628 -27.41 -18.99 -46.11
N ASP A 629 -27.82 -19.52 -47.28
CA ASP A 629 -27.39 -20.85 -47.73
C ASP A 629 -25.87 -20.98 -47.91
N LYS A 630 -25.17 -19.86 -48.17
CA LYS A 630 -23.72 -19.82 -48.32
C LYS A 630 -23.02 -20.14 -47.00
N TYR A 631 -23.33 -19.42 -45.91
CA TYR A 631 -22.77 -19.70 -44.58
C TYR A 631 -23.09 -21.14 -44.13
N MET A 632 -24.31 -21.61 -44.38
CA MET A 632 -24.73 -22.98 -44.02
C MET A 632 -24.02 -24.08 -44.82
N GLN A 633 -23.47 -23.77 -46.01
CA GLN A 633 -22.63 -24.67 -46.80
C GLN A 633 -21.14 -24.57 -46.46
N GLU A 634 -20.67 -23.37 -46.07
CA GLU A 634 -19.28 -23.11 -45.67
C GLU A 634 -18.97 -23.58 -44.24
N HIS A 635 -19.98 -23.62 -43.35
CA HIS A 635 -19.87 -23.99 -41.93
C HIS A 635 -20.89 -25.07 -41.50
N PRO A 636 -20.79 -26.32 -42.01
CA PRO A 636 -21.68 -27.41 -41.62
C PRO A 636 -21.62 -27.77 -40.13
N GLU A 637 -20.52 -27.48 -39.44
CA GLU A 637 -20.34 -27.65 -37.99
C GLU A 637 -21.22 -26.71 -37.13
N ASP A 638 -21.64 -25.58 -37.69
CA ASP A 638 -22.44 -24.56 -36.99
C ASP A 638 -23.96 -24.80 -37.09
N LEU A 639 -24.41 -25.81 -37.87
CA LEU A 639 -25.85 -26.05 -38.13
C LEU A 639 -26.68 -26.23 -36.85
N GLU A 640 -26.16 -26.95 -35.84
CA GLU A 640 -26.86 -27.12 -34.55
C GLU A 640 -26.93 -25.80 -33.74
N LYS A 641 -25.93 -24.94 -33.89
CA LYS A 641 -25.88 -23.60 -33.27
C LYS A 641 -26.85 -22.64 -33.96
N ILE A 642 -26.95 -22.72 -35.29
CA ILE A 642 -27.93 -21.99 -36.12
C ILE A 642 -29.35 -22.30 -35.68
N GLU A 643 -29.72 -23.59 -35.54
CA GLU A 643 -31.06 -23.96 -35.05
C GLU A 643 -31.31 -23.48 -33.62
N LYS A 644 -30.33 -23.56 -32.71
CA LYS A 644 -30.46 -22.99 -31.35
C LYS A 644 -30.65 -21.47 -31.36
N LEU A 645 -30.01 -20.74 -32.27
CA LEU A 645 -30.21 -19.29 -32.42
C LEU A 645 -31.62 -18.96 -32.95
N LYS A 646 -32.14 -19.73 -33.92
CA LYS A 646 -33.54 -19.63 -34.37
C LYS A 646 -34.51 -19.89 -33.21
N ASP A 647 -34.24 -20.91 -32.39
CA ASP A 647 -35.04 -21.23 -31.21
C ASP A 647 -35.00 -20.12 -30.16
N PHE A 648 -33.85 -19.47 -29.93
CA PHE A 648 -33.76 -18.31 -29.03
C PHE A 648 -34.53 -17.08 -29.56
N ILE A 649 -34.56 -16.85 -30.88
CA ILE A 649 -35.38 -15.79 -31.49
C ILE A 649 -36.87 -16.11 -31.30
N ALA A 650 -37.29 -17.36 -31.53
CA ALA A 650 -38.67 -17.79 -31.32
C ALA A 650 -39.10 -17.71 -29.84
N TRP A 651 -38.22 -18.06 -28.89
CA TRP A 651 -38.45 -17.93 -27.45
C TRP A 651 -38.49 -16.48 -26.94
N GLN A 652 -37.94 -15.51 -27.69
CA GLN A 652 -38.03 -14.09 -27.32
C GLN A 652 -39.48 -13.58 -27.37
N ILE A 653 -40.29 -14.07 -28.31
CA ILE A 653 -41.67 -13.61 -28.53
C ILE A 653 -42.58 -13.77 -27.30
N PRO A 654 -42.72 -14.93 -26.65
CA PRO A 654 -43.58 -15.05 -25.48
C PRO A 654 -43.07 -14.25 -24.27
N HIS A 655 -41.74 -14.06 -24.12
CA HIS A 655 -41.18 -13.18 -23.09
C HIS A 655 -41.52 -11.70 -23.35
N LEU A 656 -41.41 -11.25 -24.61
CA LEU A 656 -41.85 -9.90 -25.01
C LEU A 656 -43.37 -9.72 -24.86
N SER A 657 -44.17 -10.73 -25.20
CA SER A 657 -45.64 -10.67 -25.07
C SER A 657 -46.07 -10.40 -23.63
N GLU A 658 -45.46 -11.07 -22.66
CA GLU A 658 -45.75 -10.86 -21.24
C GLU A 658 -45.23 -9.49 -20.76
N GLY A 659 -44.06 -9.05 -21.23
CA GLY A 659 -43.56 -7.70 -20.96
C GLY A 659 -44.47 -6.59 -21.51
N VAL A 660 -44.96 -6.73 -22.74
CA VAL A 660 -45.89 -5.79 -23.38
C VAL A 660 -47.25 -5.80 -22.67
N ARG A 661 -47.77 -6.96 -22.23
CA ARG A 661 -48.98 -7.06 -21.42
C ARG A 661 -48.86 -6.27 -20.12
N ILE A 662 -47.81 -6.54 -19.32
CA ILE A 662 -47.53 -5.85 -18.06
C ILE A 662 -47.31 -4.34 -18.29
N HIS A 663 -46.73 -3.96 -19.43
CA HIS A 663 -46.59 -2.56 -19.80
C HIS A 663 -47.95 -1.90 -20.08
N GLY A 664 -48.86 -2.57 -20.81
CA GLY A 664 -50.19 -2.06 -21.11
C GLY A 664 -51.10 -1.90 -19.89
N GLU A 665 -50.84 -2.65 -18.82
CA GLU A 665 -51.52 -2.59 -17.52
C GLU A 665 -50.99 -1.49 -16.59
N LYS A 666 -49.76 -1.01 -16.82
CA LYS A 666 -49.07 -0.03 -15.94
C LYS A 666 -48.71 1.30 -16.62
N VAL A 667 -48.97 1.45 -17.92
CA VAL A 667 -48.64 2.65 -18.68
C VAL A 667 -49.57 3.81 -18.29
N THR A 668 -48.98 4.97 -17.99
CA THR A 668 -49.72 6.23 -17.79
C THR A 668 -50.27 6.76 -19.12
N GLU A 669 -51.41 7.46 -19.12
CA GLU A 669 -51.99 8.10 -20.32
C GLU A 669 -50.99 8.86 -21.21
N ALA A 670 -50.07 9.63 -20.61
CA ALA A 670 -49.02 10.37 -21.33
C ALA A 670 -48.04 9.48 -22.14
N LEU A 671 -47.98 8.18 -21.83
CA LEU A 671 -47.19 7.16 -22.52
C LEU A 671 -48.07 6.17 -23.30
N ARG A 672 -49.40 6.32 -23.31
CA ARG A 672 -50.32 5.44 -24.03
C ARG A 672 -50.00 5.35 -25.53
N PRO A 673 -49.80 6.46 -26.27
CA PRO A 673 -49.47 6.37 -27.71
C PRO A 673 -48.14 5.69 -28.01
N PHE A 674 -47.19 5.74 -27.06
CA PHE A 674 -45.93 4.99 -27.15
C PHE A 674 -46.15 3.50 -26.93
N HIS A 675 -47.00 3.11 -25.97
CA HIS A 675 -47.37 1.71 -25.78
C HIS A 675 -48.17 1.15 -26.96
N ASP A 676 -49.10 1.92 -27.52
CA ASP A 676 -49.91 1.46 -28.66
C ASP A 676 -49.02 1.26 -29.93
N ARG A 677 -47.99 2.11 -30.13
CA ARG A 677 -46.92 1.86 -31.12
C ARG A 677 -46.12 0.60 -30.79
N LEU A 678 -45.68 0.44 -29.54
CA LEU A 678 -44.90 -0.73 -29.11
C LEU A 678 -45.69 -2.03 -29.33
N GLU A 679 -46.99 -2.04 -29.08
CA GLU A 679 -47.88 -3.18 -29.33
C GLU A 679 -48.05 -3.45 -30.84
N ALA A 680 -48.20 -2.41 -31.67
CA ALA A 680 -48.28 -2.54 -33.12
C ALA A 680 -46.97 -3.10 -33.73
N CYS A 681 -45.81 -2.59 -33.32
CA CYS A 681 -44.50 -3.12 -33.70
C CYS A 681 -44.31 -4.56 -33.18
N PHE A 682 -44.75 -4.86 -31.96
CA PHE A 682 -44.69 -6.21 -31.41
C PHE A 682 -45.57 -7.21 -32.19
N LYS A 683 -46.76 -6.81 -32.63
CA LYS A 683 -47.63 -7.65 -33.50
C LYS A 683 -46.94 -7.99 -34.81
N GLN A 684 -46.37 -7.00 -35.51
CA GLN A 684 -45.64 -7.22 -36.76
C GLN A 684 -44.39 -8.11 -36.57
N LEU A 685 -43.62 -7.87 -35.50
CA LEU A 685 -42.47 -8.69 -35.11
C LEU A 685 -42.88 -10.14 -34.82
N ARG A 686 -43.95 -10.32 -34.04
CA ARG A 686 -44.52 -11.62 -33.69
C ARG A 686 -44.96 -12.39 -34.94
N GLU A 687 -45.75 -11.77 -35.82
CA GLU A 687 -46.19 -12.38 -37.08
C GLU A 687 -45.01 -12.83 -37.96
N LYS A 688 -43.94 -12.02 -38.05
CA LYS A 688 -42.72 -12.41 -38.78
C LYS A 688 -42.05 -13.64 -38.14
N VAL A 689 -41.80 -13.59 -36.83
CA VAL A 689 -41.04 -14.64 -36.12
C VAL A 689 -41.83 -15.94 -36.01
N GLU A 690 -43.12 -15.91 -35.70
CA GLU A 690 -43.97 -17.11 -35.64
C GLU A 690 -44.11 -17.78 -37.03
N LYS A 691 -44.14 -16.99 -38.11
CA LYS A 691 -44.17 -17.51 -39.49
C LYS A 691 -42.83 -18.14 -39.92
N GLN A 692 -41.70 -17.62 -39.44
CA GLN A 692 -40.37 -18.00 -39.92
C GLN A 692 -39.65 -19.03 -39.02
N TYR A 693 -39.98 -19.06 -37.73
CA TYR A 693 -39.32 -19.89 -36.71
C TYR A 693 -40.31 -20.69 -35.82
N GLY A 694 -41.61 -20.59 -36.11
CA GLY A 694 -42.68 -21.29 -35.38
C GLY A 694 -43.09 -20.62 -34.08
N VAL A 695 -44.21 -21.09 -33.52
CA VAL A 695 -44.79 -20.58 -32.27
C VAL A 695 -44.14 -21.25 -31.06
N LYS A 696 -43.70 -20.46 -30.09
CA LYS A 696 -43.30 -20.93 -28.74
C LYS A 696 -44.28 -20.40 -27.70
N SER A 697 -44.68 -21.23 -26.76
CA SER A 697 -45.54 -20.85 -25.63
C SER A 697 -44.80 -21.04 -24.30
N LEU A 698 -44.97 -20.07 -23.39
CA LEU A 698 -44.58 -20.28 -22.00
C LEU A 698 -45.60 -21.22 -21.32
N PRO A 699 -45.17 -22.11 -20.41
CA PRO A 699 -46.10 -22.92 -19.62
C PRO A 699 -47.10 -22.05 -18.84
N ALA A 700 -48.36 -22.50 -18.76
CA ALA A 700 -49.41 -21.78 -18.04
C ALA A 700 -49.04 -21.59 -16.55
N ALA A 701 -49.37 -20.42 -16.00
CA ALA A 701 -48.89 -20.01 -14.67
C ALA A 701 -49.53 -20.79 -13.50
N ASP A 702 -50.71 -21.41 -13.70
CA ASP A 702 -51.50 -21.99 -12.61
C ASP A 702 -50.87 -23.22 -11.95
N GLU A 703 -50.17 -24.09 -12.70
CA GLU A 703 -49.54 -25.29 -12.12
C GLU A 703 -48.36 -24.97 -11.18
N ARG A 704 -47.90 -23.72 -11.12
CA ARG A 704 -46.83 -23.29 -10.20
C ARG A 704 -47.34 -22.72 -8.87
N ARG A 705 -48.66 -22.61 -8.65
CA ARG A 705 -49.24 -22.15 -7.37
C ARG A 705 -49.25 -23.23 -6.27
N GLY A 706 -48.09 -23.78 -5.97
CA GLY A 706 -47.85 -24.54 -4.75
C GLY A 706 -47.95 -23.63 -3.52
N SER A 707 -49.08 -23.67 -2.81
CA SER A 707 -49.40 -22.74 -1.71
C SER A 707 -48.36 -22.75 -0.60
N ARG A 708 -47.58 -21.67 -0.50
CA ARG A 708 -46.72 -21.31 0.65
C ARG A 708 -46.79 -19.80 0.88
N PRO A 709 -46.54 -19.29 2.11
CA PRO A 709 -46.69 -17.87 2.41
C PRO A 709 -45.78 -17.00 1.54
N HIS A 710 -46.32 -15.88 1.06
CA HIS A 710 -45.50 -14.85 0.42
C HIS A 710 -44.46 -14.34 1.41
N SER A 711 -43.17 -14.43 1.04
CA SER A 711 -42.14 -13.65 1.72
C SER A 711 -42.44 -12.17 1.52
N MET A 712 -42.73 -11.42 2.59
CA MET A 712 -43.09 -10.00 2.52
C MET A 712 -41.91 -9.06 2.21
N VAL A 713 -40.88 -9.59 1.54
CA VAL A 713 -39.69 -8.87 1.10
C VAL A 713 -40.03 -8.07 -0.15
N ARG A 714 -40.27 -6.77 0.03
CA ARG A 714 -40.39 -5.81 -1.07
C ARG A 714 -39.03 -5.62 -1.76
N SER A 715 -38.98 -5.82 -3.07
CA SER A 715 -37.76 -5.70 -3.87
C SER A 715 -37.47 -4.23 -4.25
N PHE A 716 -36.75 -3.50 -3.40
CA PHE A 716 -36.32 -2.12 -3.66
C PHE A 716 -35.19 -2.01 -4.72
N THR A 717 -35.38 -2.64 -5.87
CA THR A 717 -34.38 -2.72 -6.94
C THR A 717 -34.55 -1.57 -7.94
N MET A 718 -33.94 -0.42 -7.66
CA MET A 718 -33.78 0.62 -8.70
C MET A 718 -32.91 0.09 -9.86
N PRO A 719 -33.20 0.45 -11.13
CA PRO A 719 -32.39 0.00 -12.25
C PRO A 719 -31.02 0.67 -12.22
N SER A 720 -29.95 -0.12 -12.08
CA SER A 720 -28.60 0.34 -12.37
C SER A 720 -28.48 0.59 -13.88
N SER A 721 -28.69 1.83 -14.31
CA SER A 721 -28.55 2.23 -15.72
C SER A 721 -27.07 2.21 -16.13
N GLN A 722 -26.57 1.04 -16.51
CA GLN A 722 -25.41 0.95 -17.39
C GLN A 722 -25.78 1.68 -18.69
N ARG A 723 -25.31 2.92 -18.84
CA ARG A 723 -25.36 3.62 -20.14
C ARG A 723 -24.55 2.78 -21.14
N PRO A 724 -25.06 2.53 -22.36
CA PRO A 724 -24.25 1.90 -23.41
C PRO A 724 -22.94 2.66 -23.62
N LEU A 725 -21.83 1.92 -23.71
CA LEU A 725 -20.53 2.50 -24.07
C LEU A 725 -20.63 3.10 -25.47
N SER A 726 -20.65 4.43 -25.53
CA SER A 726 -20.83 5.17 -26.77
C SER A 726 -19.50 5.35 -27.49
N VAL A 727 -19.34 4.72 -28.66
CA VAL A 727 -18.23 5.04 -29.57
C VAL A 727 -18.48 6.44 -30.15
N ALA A 728 -17.42 7.24 -30.28
CA ALA A 728 -17.56 8.68 -30.51
C ALA A 728 -17.90 9.07 -31.96
N SER A 729 -18.88 9.96 -32.12
CA SER A 729 -18.86 11.02 -33.14
C SER A 729 -19.75 12.21 -32.72
N VAL A 730 -19.71 13.30 -33.49
CA VAL A 730 -19.90 14.69 -33.01
C VAL A 730 -21.24 15.34 -33.37
N ASN A 731 -21.57 16.39 -32.58
CA ASN A 731 -22.37 17.58 -32.92
C ASN A 731 -23.93 17.55 -32.95
N SER A 732 -24.49 18.47 -32.14
CA SER A 732 -25.40 19.57 -32.52
C SER A 732 -26.90 19.57 -32.11
N ILE A 733 -27.19 20.43 -31.11
CA ILE A 733 -28.34 21.35 -30.88
C ILE A 733 -29.83 20.94 -31.03
N SER A 734 -30.49 20.84 -29.87
CA SER A 734 -31.67 21.61 -29.41
C SER A 734 -33.00 21.66 -30.19
N SER A 735 -34.10 21.42 -29.45
CA SER A 735 -35.34 22.21 -29.55
C SER A 735 -36.14 22.15 -28.24
N ASP A 736 -36.55 23.29 -27.70
CA ASP A 736 -37.44 23.41 -26.54
C ASP A 736 -38.92 23.36 -26.95
N ASN A 737 -39.80 22.81 -26.09
CA ASN A 737 -40.87 23.62 -25.46
C ASN A 737 -41.69 22.84 -24.40
N SER A 738 -42.27 23.61 -23.47
CA SER A 738 -43.23 23.18 -22.42
C SER A 738 -44.63 23.73 -22.78
N PRO A 739 -45.61 23.96 -21.85
CA PRO A 739 -45.87 23.41 -20.52
C PRO A 739 -47.36 22.99 -20.28
N SER A 740 -47.68 22.32 -19.16
CA SER A 740 -49.02 22.44 -18.53
C SER A 740 -49.06 21.97 -17.07
N ARG A 741 -49.67 22.78 -16.18
CA ARG A 741 -50.19 22.38 -14.85
C ARG A 741 -51.57 21.71 -15.01
N PRO A 742 -52.03 20.90 -14.03
CA PRO A 742 -52.93 21.43 -12.98
C PRO A 742 -52.25 21.44 -11.58
N GLY A 743 -52.88 21.88 -10.49
CA GLY A 743 -54.24 22.39 -10.32
C GLY A 743 -54.93 21.72 -9.13
N SER A 744 -55.46 22.56 -8.23
CA SER A 744 -56.12 22.21 -6.97
C SER A 744 -57.30 21.24 -7.13
N ASP A 745 -57.54 20.40 -6.11
CA ASP A 745 -58.65 20.63 -5.16
C ASP A 745 -58.52 19.66 -3.95
N GLY A 746 -59.25 19.91 -2.87
CA GLY A 746 -59.18 19.10 -1.64
C GLY A 746 -60.44 19.17 -0.78
N PHE A 747 -60.55 18.26 0.19
CA PHE A 747 -61.66 18.18 1.15
C PHE A 747 -61.17 17.83 2.57
N ALA A 748 -61.90 18.32 3.57
CA ALA A 748 -61.73 18.01 5.00
C ALA A 748 -62.58 16.74 5.37
N LEU A 749 -62.56 16.14 6.57
CA LEU A 749 -62.46 16.67 7.94
C LEU A 749 -61.77 15.70 8.94
N GLU A 750 -61.37 16.30 10.07
CA GLU A 750 -61.44 15.88 11.50
C GLU A 750 -62.28 14.63 11.92
N PRO A 751 -62.23 14.11 13.19
CA PRO A 751 -61.78 14.76 14.45
C PRO A 751 -61.07 13.88 15.54
N LEU A 752 -60.87 14.48 16.72
CA LEU A 752 -60.74 13.90 18.10
C LEU A 752 -59.41 13.29 18.62
N LEU A 753 -58.75 14.10 19.46
CA LEU A 753 -58.08 13.72 20.73
C LEU A 753 -59.16 13.50 21.85
N PRO A 754 -58.91 12.92 23.07
CA PRO A 754 -57.82 13.36 23.97
C PRO A 754 -57.33 12.47 25.16
N LYS A 755 -56.49 13.11 26.00
CA LYS A 755 -56.19 12.90 27.45
C LYS A 755 -55.10 11.91 27.90
N LYS A 756 -54.18 12.45 28.71
CA LYS A 756 -53.32 11.74 29.66
C LYS A 756 -54.10 11.39 30.94
N LEU A 757 -53.65 10.38 31.67
CA LEU A 757 -53.87 10.24 33.12
C LEU A 757 -52.59 9.76 33.81
N HIS A 758 -52.51 9.94 35.13
CA HIS A 758 -51.31 9.76 35.93
C HIS A 758 -51.71 9.41 37.38
N THR A 759 -51.23 8.29 37.92
CA THR A 759 -51.65 7.77 39.24
C THR A 759 -50.44 7.24 40.02
N LYS A 760 -50.51 7.26 41.37
CA LYS A 760 -49.46 6.79 42.29
C LYS A 760 -49.97 5.69 43.23
N SER A 761 -49.10 4.72 43.51
CA SER A 761 -48.97 3.96 44.77
C SER A 761 -47.61 3.24 44.67
N GLN A 762 -46.65 3.30 45.60
CA GLN A 762 -46.62 3.41 47.06
C GLN A 762 -47.09 2.13 47.78
N ASP A 763 -46.11 1.35 48.26
CA ASP A 763 -46.16 0.71 49.58
C ASP A 763 -44.73 0.60 50.17
N LYS A 764 -44.59 0.11 51.41
CA LYS A 764 -43.36 0.06 52.23
C LYS A 764 -43.04 -1.35 52.76
N LEU A 765 -41.82 -1.53 53.26
CA LEU A 765 -41.39 -2.13 54.56
C LEU A 765 -39.89 -2.51 54.38
N ASP A 766 -38.92 -1.86 55.03
CA ASP A 766 -38.50 -1.88 56.45
C ASP A 766 -37.53 -3.02 56.83
N ARG A 767 -36.30 -2.60 57.23
CA ARG A 767 -35.41 -3.21 58.26
C ARG A 767 -34.66 -4.51 57.94
N ASP A 768 -33.51 -4.83 58.55
CA ASP A 768 -32.70 -4.18 59.61
C ASP A 768 -31.17 -4.21 59.26
N ASP A 769 -30.36 -3.42 59.97
CA ASP A 769 -28.88 -3.48 60.05
C ASP A 769 -28.50 -3.57 61.54
N PRO A 770 -27.53 -4.41 61.95
CA PRO A 770 -26.53 -3.87 62.86
C PRO A 770 -25.08 -4.37 62.66
N GLU A 771 -24.21 -3.44 62.25
CA GLU A 771 -23.09 -2.90 63.05
C GLU A 771 -22.08 -3.89 63.71
N ARG A 772 -20.81 -3.88 63.25
CA ARG A 772 -19.59 -3.44 64.01
C ARG A 772 -18.30 -3.67 63.21
N ASP A 773 -17.37 -2.70 63.05
CA ASP A 773 -16.45 -2.10 64.05
C ASP A 773 -15.50 -3.18 64.61
N ARG A 774 -14.16 -3.18 64.39
CA ARG A 774 -13.16 -2.11 64.62
C ARG A 774 -11.92 -2.27 63.73
N LYS A 775 -11.42 -1.24 63.04
CA LYS A 775 -10.63 -0.05 63.49
C LYS A 775 -9.13 -0.29 63.71
N GLU A 776 -8.36 0.39 62.86
CA GLU A 776 -7.20 1.25 63.20
C GLU A 776 -5.86 0.57 63.60
N LYS A 777 -4.69 1.25 63.63
CA LYS A 777 -4.32 2.69 63.62
C LYS A 777 -3.02 2.86 62.79
N LYS A 778 -2.93 3.78 61.80
CA LYS A 778 -2.51 5.22 61.90
C LYS A 778 -0.98 5.46 62.02
N LYS A 779 -0.35 6.55 61.52
CA LYS A 779 -0.73 7.70 60.63
C LYS A 779 0.46 8.72 60.56
N GLU A 780 0.32 9.75 59.71
CA GLU A 780 0.96 11.10 59.74
C GLU A 780 2.29 11.26 58.99
N LYS A 781 2.62 12.37 58.29
CA LYS A 781 1.95 13.66 57.88
C LYS A 781 2.73 14.15 56.63
N ARG A 782 2.37 15.14 55.79
CA ARG A 782 1.40 16.27 55.64
C ARG A 782 1.26 16.53 54.08
N ASN A 783 0.58 17.49 53.45
CA ASN A 783 -0.28 18.67 53.71
C ASN A 783 -1.19 18.87 52.45
N SER A 784 -2.42 19.39 52.49
CA SER A 784 -2.84 20.79 52.18
C SER A 784 -2.35 21.38 50.83
N LYS A 785 -3.18 21.93 49.92
CA LYS A 785 -4.63 22.28 49.91
C LYS A 785 -5.11 22.62 48.47
N HIS A 786 -6.30 22.17 48.06
CA HIS A 786 -7.44 22.97 47.53
C HIS A 786 -8.50 22.09 46.85
N GLN A 787 -9.78 22.38 47.12
CA GLN A 787 -10.99 21.88 46.47
C GLN A 787 -12.12 22.85 46.88
N GLU A 788 -13.02 23.21 45.97
CA GLU A 788 -14.46 23.52 46.15
C GLU A 788 -15.02 24.13 44.85
N ILE A 789 -16.02 23.48 44.23
CA ILE A 789 -17.45 23.89 44.15
C ILE A 789 -17.73 25.05 43.17
N PHE A 790 -18.48 24.77 42.10
CA PHE A 790 -19.84 25.30 41.91
C PHE A 790 -20.64 24.49 40.88
N ASP A 791 -21.96 24.52 41.01
CA ASP A 791 -22.99 23.91 40.14
C ASP A 791 -24.22 24.85 40.15
N LYS A 792 -25.20 24.70 39.23
CA LYS A 792 -26.37 25.59 38.99
C LYS A 792 -26.07 26.98 38.39
N GLU A 793 -26.94 27.64 37.60
CA GLU A 793 -28.16 27.26 36.82
C GLU A 793 -28.57 28.45 35.91
N MET A 794 -29.53 28.23 35.00
CA MET A 794 -30.35 29.25 34.27
C MET A 794 -29.67 30.01 33.11
N LYS A 795 -30.38 30.43 32.04
CA LYS A 795 -31.80 30.27 31.69
C LYS A 795 -32.04 30.29 30.18
N THR A 796 -33.13 29.65 29.73
CA THR A 796 -33.68 29.76 28.37
C THR A 796 -35.06 30.41 28.44
N THR A 797 -35.32 31.50 27.68
CA THR A 797 -36.70 31.89 27.32
C THR A 797 -36.74 32.70 26.02
N GLU A 798 -37.54 32.17 25.10
CA GLU A 798 -38.25 32.70 23.91
C GLU A 798 -38.33 34.23 23.69
N ILE A 799 -38.50 34.65 22.42
CA ILE A 799 -39.76 35.27 21.93
C ILE A 799 -39.81 35.42 20.38
N LEU A 800 -41.02 35.16 19.84
CA LEU A 800 -41.59 35.47 18.51
C LEU A 800 -41.00 34.87 17.20
N LEU A 801 -41.93 34.25 16.45
CA LEU A 801 -41.85 34.00 15.00
C LEU A 801 -42.72 35.02 14.25
N GLN A 802 -42.17 35.72 13.25
CA GLN A 802 -42.91 36.24 12.08
C GLN A 802 -42.01 36.22 10.83
N PRO A 803 -42.58 36.17 9.61
CA PRO A 803 -41.84 35.72 8.42
C PRO A 803 -41.01 36.83 7.76
N ALA A 804 -39.85 36.47 7.22
CA ALA A 804 -39.01 37.32 6.39
C ALA A 804 -39.04 36.85 4.93
N GLU A 805 -39.30 37.79 4.03
CA GLU A 805 -39.61 37.64 2.61
C GLU A 805 -38.50 36.95 1.79
N ALA A 806 -38.90 36.15 0.81
CA ALA A 806 -37.98 35.69 -0.24
C ALA A 806 -37.76 36.81 -1.26
N VAL A 807 -36.56 37.39 -1.28
CA VAL A 807 -36.21 38.47 -2.22
C VAL A 807 -36.14 37.93 -3.65
N ILE A 808 -37.16 38.26 -4.45
CA ILE A 808 -37.19 38.01 -5.89
C ILE A 808 -36.51 39.19 -6.59
N LEU A 809 -35.33 38.97 -7.16
CA LEU A 809 -34.75 39.89 -8.15
C LEU A 809 -35.15 39.44 -9.56
N SER A 810 -36.19 40.07 -10.09
CA SER A 810 -36.60 39.92 -11.48
C SER A 810 -35.93 40.97 -12.36
N GLU A 811 -35.11 40.55 -13.32
CA GLU A 811 -34.78 41.37 -14.49
C GLU A 811 -35.37 40.75 -15.76
N THR A 812 -36.14 41.56 -16.48
CA THR A 812 -36.90 41.15 -17.67
C THR A 812 -36.08 41.28 -18.94
N ILE A 813 -36.12 40.24 -19.77
CA ILE A 813 -35.48 40.18 -21.09
C ILE A 813 -36.13 41.21 -22.03
N SER A 814 -35.32 41.94 -22.82
CA SER A 814 -35.70 42.31 -24.19
C SER A 814 -34.49 42.57 -25.10
N PRO A 815 -34.57 42.29 -26.43
CA PRO A 815 -33.37 42.13 -27.26
C PRO A 815 -33.30 43.08 -28.48
N LEU A 816 -32.13 43.69 -28.73
CA LEU A 816 -31.85 44.33 -30.01
C LEU A 816 -30.45 43.95 -30.53
N ARG A 817 -30.39 43.62 -31.82
CA ARG A 817 -29.20 43.18 -32.54
C ARG A 817 -28.95 44.11 -33.73
N PRO A 818 -27.76 44.74 -33.83
CA PRO A 818 -27.20 45.13 -35.12
C PRO A 818 -26.15 44.14 -35.64
N GLN A 819 -25.69 44.37 -36.87
CA GLN A 819 -24.78 43.48 -37.61
C GLN A 819 -23.29 43.82 -37.42
N ARG A 820 -22.44 42.94 -37.94
CA ARG A 820 -20.98 43.04 -38.04
C ARG A 820 -20.58 43.85 -39.29
N PRO A 821 -19.53 44.70 -39.22
CA PRO A 821 -18.64 44.90 -40.37
C PRO A 821 -17.16 44.50 -40.09
N ARG A 822 -16.30 44.65 -41.10
CA ARG A 822 -14.84 44.43 -41.06
C ARG A 822 -14.08 45.72 -41.41
N SER A 823 -13.04 46.05 -40.64
CA SER A 823 -11.83 46.84 -41.02
C SER A 823 -10.89 46.86 -39.79
N GLN A 824 -9.55 46.84 -39.81
CA GLN A 824 -8.47 47.26 -40.73
C GLN A 824 -8.20 48.78 -40.83
N VAL A 825 -6.92 49.11 -41.09
CA VAL A 825 -6.24 50.44 -41.01
C VAL A 825 -5.99 50.89 -39.55
N LEU A 826 -4.78 51.16 -39.01
CA LEU A 826 -3.36 51.28 -39.45
C LEU A 826 -2.80 52.72 -39.64
N SER A 827 -2.12 53.24 -38.59
CA SER A 827 -1.10 54.33 -38.58
C SER A 827 -0.39 54.24 -37.19
N GLN A 828 0.95 54.20 -37.02
CA GLN A 828 1.98 55.27 -37.12
C GLN A 828 1.82 56.39 -36.06
N ILE A 829 2.85 56.89 -35.33
CA ILE A 829 4.33 56.83 -35.45
C ILE A 829 5.04 56.97 -34.06
N GLY A 830 6.23 56.38 -33.89
CA GLY A 830 7.24 56.73 -32.83
C GLY A 830 6.98 56.25 -31.39
N GLY A 831 7.98 56.09 -30.51
CA GLY A 831 9.43 56.11 -30.69
C GLY A 831 10.25 56.00 -29.38
N ASP A 832 11.45 55.40 -29.46
CA ASP A 832 12.60 55.48 -28.54
C ASP A 832 12.67 54.73 -27.15
N ARG A 833 13.86 54.13 -26.93
CA ARG A 833 14.62 53.89 -25.65
C ARG A 833 14.21 52.86 -24.56
N ARG A 834 14.96 51.74 -24.60
CA ARG A 834 15.91 51.21 -23.57
C ARG A 834 15.50 50.91 -22.10
N LEU A 835 15.70 49.62 -21.76
CA LEU A 835 16.50 49.06 -20.64
C LEU A 835 16.02 49.02 -19.17
N SER A 836 16.01 47.78 -18.65
CA SER A 836 16.55 47.26 -17.36
C SER A 836 16.30 47.98 -16.02
N VAL A 837 15.97 47.19 -14.98
CA VAL A 837 16.03 47.61 -13.57
C VAL A 837 16.82 46.62 -12.69
N SER A 838 17.79 47.19 -11.98
CA SER A 838 18.32 46.84 -10.65
C SER A 838 18.51 48.20 -9.92
N PRO A 839 18.83 48.31 -8.60
CA PRO A 839 19.07 47.32 -7.55
C PRO A 839 18.20 47.59 -6.27
N GLY A 840 18.61 47.08 -5.08
CA GLY A 840 18.15 47.56 -3.75
C GLY A 840 19.11 48.62 -3.17
N PRO A 841 19.36 48.74 -1.84
CA PRO A 841 18.69 48.13 -0.67
C PRO A 841 18.42 49.10 0.54
N THR A 842 17.70 48.67 1.59
CA THR A 842 17.70 49.30 2.95
C THR A 842 17.37 48.27 4.06
N SER A 843 17.61 48.60 5.34
CA SER A 843 17.61 47.67 6.49
C SER A 843 16.83 48.17 7.73
N SER A 844 16.21 47.27 8.50
CA SER A 844 16.01 47.41 9.97
C SER A 844 15.33 46.20 10.69
N ILE A 845 16.03 45.64 11.69
CA ILE A 845 15.54 45.31 13.07
C ILE A 845 14.62 44.07 13.34
N ASN A 846 15.00 43.33 14.40
CA ASN A 846 14.30 42.34 15.26
C ASN A 846 13.98 40.87 14.80
N SER A 847 14.71 39.93 15.42
CA SER A 847 14.29 38.69 16.16
C SER A 847 12.90 38.05 15.93
N SER A 848 12.69 36.72 15.98
CA SER A 848 13.57 35.54 16.14
C SER A 848 12.68 34.26 16.04
N SER A 849 12.69 33.51 14.93
CA SER A 849 13.50 32.30 14.68
C SER A 849 13.06 31.00 15.39
N SER A 850 12.47 30.08 14.62
CA SER A 850 12.46 28.62 14.88
C SER A 850 12.46 27.86 13.54
N PRO A 851 13.57 27.23 13.12
CA PRO A 851 13.66 26.55 11.83
C PRO A 851 13.69 25.02 11.96
N GLY A 852 12.76 24.33 11.27
CA GLY A 852 12.95 22.94 10.86
C GLY A 852 13.86 22.85 9.62
N PRO A 853 14.59 21.75 9.39
CA PRO A 853 15.47 21.61 8.23
C PRO A 853 14.69 21.29 6.94
N PRO A 854 15.04 21.90 5.78
CA PRO A 854 14.49 21.53 4.49
C PRO A 854 15.18 20.28 3.90
N PRO A 855 14.51 19.52 3.01
CA PRO A 855 15.07 18.31 2.41
C PRO A 855 16.17 18.61 1.38
N ILE A 856 17.25 17.81 1.40
CA ILE A 856 18.37 17.90 0.44
C ILE A 856 18.34 16.69 -0.49
N THR A 857 18.36 16.94 -1.80
CA THR A 857 18.58 15.90 -2.82
C THR A 857 20.01 15.96 -3.37
N PRO A 858 20.62 14.81 -3.67
CA PRO A 858 21.67 14.74 -4.66
C PRO A 858 21.34 13.73 -5.78
N ARG A 859 21.60 14.09 -7.04
CA ARG A 859 21.40 13.20 -8.20
C ARG A 859 22.58 13.33 -9.17
N SER A 860 23.52 12.38 -9.11
CA SER A 860 24.65 12.27 -10.04
C SER A 860 24.71 10.86 -10.60
N LYS A 861 24.56 10.72 -11.92
CA LYS A 861 24.62 9.42 -12.62
C LYS A 861 26.07 9.01 -12.88
N LEU A 862 26.40 7.75 -12.63
CA LEU A 862 27.54 7.06 -13.24
C LEU A 862 27.04 5.78 -13.88
N SER A 863 27.44 5.54 -15.13
CA SER A 863 27.07 4.35 -15.92
C SER A 863 28.22 3.36 -15.95
N PHE A 864 28.01 2.15 -15.42
CA PHE A 864 28.91 1.01 -15.58
C PHE A 864 28.22 -0.07 -16.40
N SER A 865 28.82 -0.43 -17.54
CA SER A 865 28.43 -1.61 -18.31
C SER A 865 29.08 -2.86 -17.70
N LEU A 866 28.29 -3.90 -17.50
CA LEU A 866 28.79 -5.23 -17.12
C LEU A 866 28.46 -6.23 -18.23
N HIS A 867 29.49 -6.74 -18.90
CA HIS A 867 29.34 -7.85 -19.83
C HIS A 867 29.34 -9.17 -19.06
N THR A 868 28.23 -9.92 -19.13
CA THR A 868 28.16 -11.33 -18.74
C THR A 868 28.71 -12.20 -19.86
N VAL A 869 29.58 -13.16 -19.54
CA VAL A 869 30.06 -14.20 -20.46
C VAL A 869 29.83 -15.57 -19.82
N SER A 870 29.40 -16.54 -20.62
CA SER A 870 29.01 -17.89 -20.18
C SER A 870 30.19 -18.88 -20.18
N SER A 871 29.94 -20.09 -19.66
CA SER A 871 30.89 -21.20 -19.57
C SER A 871 31.36 -21.74 -20.94
N LEU A 872 32.53 -22.40 -20.95
CA LEU A 872 33.09 -23.09 -22.12
C LEU A 872 32.56 -24.53 -22.27
N GLU A 873 32.58 -25.02 -23.52
CA GLU A 873 32.73 -26.45 -23.86
C GLU A 873 33.80 -26.65 -24.97
N LEU A 874 33.97 -27.88 -25.45
CA LEU A 874 35.24 -28.49 -25.92
C LEU A 874 35.76 -28.14 -27.34
N ASN A 875 37.09 -28.16 -27.46
CA ASN A 875 37.97 -28.70 -28.53
C ASN A 875 37.56 -28.67 -30.03
N GLY A 876 38.43 -28.11 -30.88
CA GLY A 876 38.47 -28.35 -32.34
C GLY A 876 39.74 -27.80 -33.01
N MET A 877 40.47 -28.63 -33.76
CA MET A 877 41.81 -28.36 -34.31
C MET A 877 41.78 -27.69 -35.70
N GLY A 878 42.70 -26.76 -36.03
CA GLY A 878 42.95 -26.36 -37.45
C GLY A 878 43.67 -25.01 -37.71
N CYS A 879 44.80 -25.05 -38.43
CA CYS A 879 45.60 -23.90 -38.90
C CYS A 879 44.90 -23.04 -40.01
N SER A 880 45.35 -21.83 -40.43
CA SER A 880 46.69 -21.21 -40.30
C SER A 880 46.75 -19.67 -40.52
N ASP A 881 47.84 -19.07 -40.01
CA ASP A 881 48.64 -17.95 -40.59
C ASP A 881 48.53 -16.47 -40.06
N LYS A 882 49.73 -15.85 -39.97
CA LYS A 882 50.15 -14.43 -39.76
C LYS A 882 49.95 -13.71 -38.41
N GLY A 883 51.08 -13.37 -37.77
CA GLY A 883 51.24 -12.29 -36.77
C GLY A 883 51.45 -10.91 -37.41
N GLU A 884 51.89 -9.85 -36.71
CA GLU A 884 52.69 -9.78 -35.47
C GLU A 884 52.06 -8.92 -34.33
N THR A 885 52.79 -8.70 -33.22
CA THR A 885 52.30 -8.15 -31.95
C THR A 885 52.83 -6.74 -31.59
N PRO A 886 52.10 -5.97 -30.75
CA PRO A 886 52.52 -4.65 -30.26
C PRO A 886 53.48 -4.72 -29.02
N PRO A 887 54.20 -3.64 -28.68
CA PRO A 887 55.30 -3.65 -27.71
C PRO A 887 54.89 -3.57 -26.21
N PRO A 888 55.78 -3.98 -25.27
CA PRO A 888 55.47 -4.15 -23.84
C PRO A 888 55.83 -2.95 -22.92
N LEU A 889 55.42 -3.07 -21.66
CA LEU A 889 55.68 -2.15 -20.54
C LEU A 889 57.10 -2.28 -19.95
N PRO A 890 57.68 -1.20 -19.37
CA PRO A 890 58.89 -1.28 -18.55
C PRO A 890 58.57 -1.57 -17.06
N VAL A 891 59.44 -2.35 -16.40
CA VAL A 891 59.41 -2.64 -14.95
C VAL A 891 60.82 -2.53 -14.35
N LYS A 892 60.90 -2.20 -13.06
CA LYS A 892 62.09 -2.09 -12.18
C LYS A 892 63.40 -2.73 -12.69
N GLY A 893 64.46 -1.92 -12.72
CA GLY A 893 65.85 -2.38 -12.56
C GLY A 893 66.30 -2.26 -11.10
N SER A 894 67.21 -3.14 -10.68
CA SER A 894 67.95 -3.10 -9.41
C SER A 894 69.35 -3.62 -9.67
N ASN A 895 70.38 -2.97 -9.12
CA ASN A 895 71.73 -3.54 -9.01
C ASN A 895 72.49 -2.88 -7.85
N ALA A 896 73.55 -3.53 -7.40
CA ALA A 896 74.21 -3.29 -6.12
C ALA A 896 75.30 -2.21 -6.15
N ASP A 897 75.75 -1.79 -4.96
CA ASP A 897 77.18 -1.91 -4.62
C ASP A 897 77.45 -1.94 -3.10
N TYR A 898 78.70 -2.26 -2.71
CA TYR A 898 79.18 -2.32 -1.31
C TYR A 898 79.54 -0.93 -0.74
N GLY A 899 79.42 -0.71 0.59
CA GLY A 899 80.02 0.47 1.24
C GLY A 899 79.55 0.79 2.66
N ASN A 900 80.38 0.50 3.66
CA ASN A 900 80.13 0.61 5.11
C ASN A 900 80.14 2.04 5.70
N LEU A 901 79.46 2.20 6.85
CA LEU A 901 79.70 3.14 8.00
C LEU A 901 79.15 4.60 8.03
N LEU A 902 78.46 4.86 9.17
CA LEU A 902 78.34 6.04 10.07
C LEU A 902 79.15 7.31 9.72
N ASP A 903 78.71 8.57 9.95
CA ASP A 903 77.89 9.20 11.02
C ASP A 903 77.02 10.37 10.41
N ASN A 904 75.93 10.97 10.94
CA ASN A 904 75.37 11.33 12.27
C ASN A 904 75.51 12.84 12.60
N GLN A 905 74.41 13.50 13.05
CA GLN A 905 74.29 14.92 13.49
C GLN A 905 74.60 16.01 12.41
N ASP A 906 74.02 17.22 12.36
CA ASP A 906 73.09 17.99 13.21
C ASP A 906 72.16 18.88 12.31
N LEU A 907 70.90 19.19 12.66
CA LEU A 907 70.43 20.28 13.55
C LEU A 907 70.90 21.71 13.19
N ALA A 908 70.11 22.45 12.40
CA ALA A 908 69.70 23.85 12.70
C ALA A 908 68.68 24.43 11.69
N SER A 909 67.77 25.26 12.22
CA SER A 909 66.98 26.29 11.51
C SER A 909 67.31 27.64 12.20
N PRO A 910 66.68 28.82 11.94
CA PRO A 910 65.58 29.16 11.01
C PRO A 910 65.82 30.54 10.29
N SER A 911 64.71 31.24 9.98
CA SER A 911 64.51 32.71 9.91
C SER A 911 64.43 33.42 8.54
N THR A 912 63.41 34.27 8.44
CA THR A 912 63.16 35.34 7.45
C THR A 912 63.48 36.71 8.11
N PRO A 913 63.64 37.84 7.37
CA PRO A 913 62.49 38.73 7.08
C PRO A 913 62.64 39.49 5.70
N PRO A 914 62.24 40.78 5.43
CA PRO A 914 61.42 41.08 4.24
C PRO A 914 61.97 42.21 3.27
N PRO A 915 61.24 43.26 2.80
CA PRO A 915 61.01 43.49 1.34
C PRO A 915 61.50 44.85 0.76
N PRO A 916 61.43 45.04 -0.58
CA PRO A 916 60.82 46.29 -1.13
C PRO A 916 60.03 46.15 -2.49
N PRO A 917 59.34 47.22 -2.98
CA PRO A 917 58.44 47.24 -4.18
C PRO A 917 58.87 48.30 -5.26
N PRO A 918 58.04 48.85 -6.22
CA PRO A 918 57.02 48.32 -7.17
C PRO A 918 57.09 48.86 -8.67
N HIS A 919 56.17 48.38 -9.54
CA HIS A 919 55.53 49.02 -10.75
C HIS A 919 56.22 49.17 -12.15
N GLN A 920 55.55 48.64 -13.21
CA GLN A 920 55.03 49.26 -14.48
C GLN A 920 54.75 48.14 -15.54
N ARG A 921 53.53 47.89 -16.09
CA ARG A 921 52.67 48.57 -17.10
C ARG A 921 53.14 48.54 -18.58
N HIS A 922 52.43 47.84 -19.50
CA HIS A 922 51.66 48.41 -20.67
C HIS A 922 50.97 47.36 -21.60
N ILE A 923 50.12 47.81 -22.54
CA ILE A 923 49.23 47.03 -23.47
C ILE A 923 49.13 47.75 -24.85
N PRO A 924 49.00 47.05 -26.01
CA PRO A 924 48.13 47.50 -27.15
C PRO A 924 47.42 46.31 -27.94
N PRO A 925 46.88 46.44 -29.20
CA PRO A 925 45.47 46.78 -29.57
C PRO A 925 44.67 45.73 -30.45
N PRO A 926 43.37 45.96 -30.85
CA PRO A 926 42.43 44.91 -31.36
C PRO A 926 41.69 45.13 -32.74
N LEU A 927 40.72 44.23 -33.09
CA LEU A 927 39.60 44.28 -34.11
C LEU A 927 39.87 43.83 -35.59
N PRO A 928 38.87 43.51 -36.49
CA PRO A 928 37.40 43.78 -36.45
C PRO A 928 36.35 42.72 -36.96
N SER A 929 35.10 42.86 -36.46
CA SER A 929 33.72 42.65 -37.05
C SER A 929 33.32 41.60 -38.13
N LYS A 930 32.17 40.90 -37.91
CA LYS A 930 30.93 40.88 -38.76
C LYS A 930 29.78 40.05 -38.13
N THR A 931 28.51 40.23 -38.57
CA THR A 931 27.26 39.71 -37.93
C THR A 931 26.21 39.18 -38.98
N PRO A 932 24.89 38.92 -38.71
CA PRO A 932 24.33 37.55 -38.90
C PRO A 932 23.01 37.45 -39.75
N PRO A 933 22.39 36.24 -39.87
CA PRO A 933 20.98 36.08 -40.28
C PRO A 933 20.06 35.31 -39.26
N PRO A 934 18.71 35.34 -39.43
CA PRO A 934 17.71 34.89 -38.44
C PRO A 934 16.88 33.62 -38.84
N PRO A 935 15.94 33.10 -37.99
CA PRO A 935 15.17 31.87 -38.27
C PRO A 935 13.85 32.06 -39.08
N PRO A 936 13.29 30.99 -39.68
CA PRO A 936 12.13 31.04 -40.59
C PRO A 936 10.73 30.84 -39.94
N PRO A 937 9.63 31.33 -40.56
CA PRO A 937 8.24 31.21 -40.06
C PRO A 937 7.39 30.11 -40.75
N LYS A 938 6.11 29.99 -40.36
CA LYS A 938 5.05 29.16 -41.00
C LYS A 938 3.96 30.05 -41.63
N THR A 939 3.34 29.63 -42.76
CA THR A 939 1.87 29.33 -42.90
C THR A 939 1.33 29.24 -44.36
N THR A 940 0.68 28.10 -44.69
CA THR A 940 -0.59 27.90 -45.46
C THR A 940 -0.81 28.26 -46.96
N ARG A 941 -0.97 27.18 -47.77
CA ARG A 941 -2.16 26.80 -48.62
C ARG A 941 -2.44 27.52 -49.99
N LYS A 942 -2.57 26.74 -51.10
CA LYS A 942 -3.81 26.41 -51.88
C LYS A 942 -3.67 26.26 -53.46
N GLN A 943 -4.01 25.08 -53.99
CA GLN A 943 -4.65 24.72 -55.30
C GLN A 943 -3.99 24.86 -56.70
N ALA A 944 -4.41 23.93 -57.59
CA ALA A 944 -4.29 23.83 -59.07
C ALA A 944 -2.91 23.45 -59.67
N SER A 945 -2.77 22.69 -60.78
CA SER A 945 -3.67 21.75 -61.52
C SER A 945 -2.91 21.00 -62.66
N ILE A 946 -3.53 19.97 -63.28
CA ILE A 946 -3.27 19.38 -64.64
C ILE A 946 -2.29 18.16 -64.79
N ASP A 947 -2.89 17.06 -65.28
CA ASP A 947 -2.49 15.97 -66.23
C ASP A 947 -1.31 14.95 -66.13
N SER A 948 -1.75 13.67 -66.23
CA SER A 948 -1.38 12.62 -67.22
C SER A 948 -0.09 11.77 -67.16
N GLY A 949 -0.26 10.45 -67.38
CA GLY A 949 0.77 9.40 -67.53
C GLY A 949 0.48 8.17 -66.63
N ILE A 950 -0.26 7.11 -67.02
CA ILE A 950 -0.04 6.05 -68.04
C ILE A 950 0.95 4.95 -67.59
N VAL A 951 0.39 3.73 -67.38
CA VAL A 951 1.07 2.40 -67.31
C VAL A 951 1.99 2.19 -66.07
N GLN A 952 2.01 1.04 -65.39
CA GLN A 952 1.46 -0.30 -65.68
C GLN A 952 0.67 -0.88 -64.49
#